data_AF-A0A8T9BPM5-F1
#
_entry.id   AF-A0A8T9BPM5-F1
#
_cell.length_a   1.000
_cell.length_b   1.000
_cell.length_c   1.000
_cell.angle_alpha   90.00
_cell.angle_beta   90.00
_cell.angle_gamma   90.00
#
_symmetry.space_group_name_H-M   'P 1'
#
loop_
_entity.id
_entity.type
_entity.pdbx_description
1 polymer ?
#
loop_
_entity_poly.entity_id
_entity_poly.type
_entity_poly.pdbx_seq_one_letter_code
_entity_poly.pdbx_strand_id
1 'polypeptide(L)'
;MTRKQVSQTDENHKASGKDVSNWSRNHESLIDIRVITHNIRYATETPFKGEERWPIRCPRLCSELVFNSTSIPETFICLQEVLHSQLVDVQTSLNGSASGEWDYIGVGRDDGKQAGEYSPIFYRPSIFHVKKWRTVWLSETPEKPSKGWDAASIRIVTVGVFVHAKTGKLVLVMSTHFDNEGAKSRKESAKVILSLISSEAKLEDFSAVLLAGDFNSSPDDGAYQVMTAPESAMEDIGVSIPKERRYGNEMTFTSFGHVDNTPARIDFIFSRKSDRLHHATYAVLVNRFDDGVYSSDHRACEQSSNDCVVRSKARPMRTRHTKSSTTPNKNHSPIFDDSEFSINLPPVLPPDTQKDLLALHRRHKEFFGEDGPPETRRIHDIEQDQAAASLIEQRRISLRDGEELLSSFRLMAPCFPFVQIPQDATVPSLSKSSPFLLMAILTSASIKDPPLYHQMDHEFRRVLSSKVIVEGQKSLDFLLGLLVYIACLAIDLGLDRELPNLSNFNAIRTEGLIENDEFTKAAKRAYLGCYYLSSAYCQGFGKPNNLRYSNVMDVHGESLLDDELLAPVHSMVRLRRLNEKITELHANKQLSDDPHLDSLNAELNVQIFTSELQQWRDSTPVVISSLPYMALAERFVDISIYSYELGFLRKPYRDHLRSQENKAPVIQSHLTNCLDASKRFFEYLLSLPEASLLGFTSAQWGLMVEATLVLSRLTFLMAANRGWDSNTTRTNIPLVMYLDCLCYRFQHLSSTKTSSEDDNHPKNPDVLYVFKMLLASVKKSYERRLGNIKPESFVVQHGKAAGVAMGHCPIMDPSLSVYLNSPKDSTYGGSFGLNEIAPSEYQTSTTGLPLYHDLWATMTCNWAGEI
;
A
#
# COMPACT_ATOMS: atom_id res chain seq x y z
N MET A 1 70.57 15.55 -19.36
CA MET A 1 69.53 15.11 -18.41
C MET A 1 68.22 15.06 -19.16
N THR A 2 67.70 13.86 -19.31
CA THR A 2 66.97 13.37 -20.48
C THR A 2 65.51 13.09 -20.17
N ARG A 3 64.68 13.45 -21.14
CA ARG A 3 63.24 13.23 -21.30
C ARG A 3 63.00 11.88 -21.99
N LYS A 4 61.93 11.15 -21.64
CA LYS A 4 61.17 10.12 -22.42
C LYS A 4 60.14 9.51 -21.45
N GLN A 5 58.81 9.59 -21.62
CA GLN A 5 57.89 9.10 -22.67
C GLN A 5 57.97 7.58 -22.87
N VAL A 6 56.80 6.93 -23.12
CA VAL A 6 56.49 5.51 -23.52
C VAL A 6 55.56 4.85 -22.47
N SER A 7 54.25 4.79 -22.70
CA SER A 7 53.42 3.79 -23.45
C SER A 7 53.09 2.53 -22.63
N GLN A 8 51.80 2.26 -22.45
CA GLN A 8 51.29 0.99 -21.91
C GLN A 8 50.82 0.12 -23.08
N THR A 9 51.52 -0.99 -23.28
CA THR A 9 51.14 -2.14 -24.10
C THR A 9 50.66 -3.27 -23.19
N ASP A 10 49.78 -4.09 -23.75
CA ASP A 10 49.29 -5.39 -23.27
C ASP A 10 50.37 -6.28 -22.63
N GLU A 11 49.97 -7.08 -21.62
CA GLU A 11 50.20 -8.54 -21.67
C GLU A 11 49.39 -9.33 -20.64
N ASN A 12 48.79 -10.41 -21.15
CA ASN A 12 48.03 -11.46 -20.48
C ASN A 12 48.86 -12.30 -19.49
N HIS A 13 48.23 -12.79 -18.40
CA HIS A 13 48.53 -14.12 -17.89
C HIS A 13 47.32 -14.88 -17.31
N LYS A 14 46.88 -15.86 -18.12
CA LYS A 14 46.54 -17.26 -17.85
C LYS A 14 45.58 -17.66 -16.72
N ALA A 15 44.51 -18.30 -17.20
CA ALA A 15 43.51 -19.15 -16.58
C ALA A 15 44.00 -20.24 -15.60
N SER A 16 43.14 -20.56 -14.64
CA SER A 16 42.94 -21.91 -14.11
C SER A 16 41.53 -22.39 -14.49
N GLY A 17 41.47 -23.42 -15.33
CA GLY A 17 40.23 -23.94 -15.89
C GLY A 17 39.37 -24.73 -14.90
N LYS A 18 38.05 -24.69 -15.15
CA LYS A 18 37.14 -25.81 -14.95
C LYS A 18 36.27 -25.96 -16.20
N ASP A 19 36.11 -27.20 -16.61
CA ASP A 19 35.53 -27.71 -17.85
C ASP A 19 34.29 -26.97 -18.37
N VAL A 20 34.36 -26.52 -19.62
CA VAL A 20 33.20 -26.13 -20.44
C VAL A 20 33.07 -27.15 -21.57
N SER A 21 32.71 -28.39 -21.24
CA SER A 21 32.39 -29.41 -22.23
C SER A 21 31.21 -30.26 -21.79
N ASN A 22 30.05 -29.62 -21.65
CA ASN A 22 28.73 -30.25 -21.81
C ASN A 22 27.64 -29.16 -21.87
N TRP A 23 27.65 -28.36 -22.93
CA TRP A 23 26.48 -27.56 -23.29
C TRP A 23 25.73 -28.31 -24.38
N SER A 24 24.80 -29.15 -23.94
CA SER A 24 23.77 -29.73 -24.79
C SER A 24 23.10 -28.61 -25.58
N ARG A 25 23.23 -28.66 -26.91
CA ARG A 25 22.47 -27.81 -27.85
C ARG A 25 20.98 -28.10 -27.70
N ASN A 26 20.32 -27.39 -26.78
CA ASN A 26 18.87 -27.37 -26.68
C ASN A 26 18.30 -26.24 -27.54
N HIS A 27 17.23 -26.58 -28.26
CA HIS A 27 16.54 -25.75 -29.24
C HIS A 27 15.86 -24.51 -28.65
N GLU A 28 15.94 -23.41 -29.42
CA GLU A 28 15.10 -22.18 -29.42
C GLU A 28 14.63 -21.62 -28.06
N SER A 29 15.51 -20.91 -27.35
CA SER A 29 15.15 -20.08 -26.19
C SER A 29 14.91 -18.61 -26.60
N LEU A 30 13.71 -18.09 -26.31
CA LEU A 30 13.34 -16.69 -26.44
C LEU A 30 14.06 -15.85 -25.37
N ILE A 31 14.28 -14.55 -25.62
CA ILE A 31 14.76 -13.58 -24.61
C ILE A 31 13.75 -12.44 -24.60
N ASP A 32 13.24 -12.11 -23.41
CA ASP A 32 12.37 -10.98 -23.21
C ASP A 32 13.20 -9.80 -22.74
N ILE A 33 13.42 -8.81 -23.62
CA ILE A 33 14.24 -7.64 -23.33
C ILE A 33 13.33 -6.46 -23.02
N ARG A 34 13.62 -5.77 -21.90
CA ARG A 34 13.04 -4.47 -21.57
C ARG A 34 14.05 -3.36 -21.78
N VAL A 35 13.60 -2.25 -22.37
CA VAL A 35 14.39 -1.01 -22.47
C VAL A 35 13.60 0.11 -21.83
N ILE A 36 14.27 0.84 -20.95
CA ILE A 36 13.76 2.07 -20.34
C ILE A 36 14.64 3.22 -20.84
N THR A 37 14.03 4.28 -21.35
CA THR A 37 14.72 5.54 -21.66
C THR A 37 14.15 6.67 -20.81
N HIS A 38 15.02 7.45 -20.17
CA HIS A 38 14.59 8.55 -19.32
C HIS A 38 15.63 9.67 -19.23
N ASN A 39 15.28 10.86 -19.73
CA ASN A 39 16.01 12.08 -19.39
C ASN A 39 15.68 12.45 -17.94
N ILE A 40 16.69 12.46 -17.07
CA ILE A 40 16.51 12.58 -15.61
C ILE A 40 16.62 14.01 -15.09
N ARG A 41 16.84 14.98 -15.99
CA ARG A 41 17.17 16.37 -15.70
C ARG A 41 18.43 16.54 -14.85
N TYR A 42 19.43 17.25 -15.38
CA TYR A 42 20.67 17.46 -14.63
C TYR A 42 20.43 18.15 -13.27
N ALA A 43 21.31 17.90 -12.30
CA ALA A 43 21.22 18.49 -10.97
C ALA A 43 21.62 19.98 -10.98
N THR A 44 20.67 20.87 -11.28
CA THR A 44 20.88 22.33 -11.23
C THR A 44 20.88 22.88 -9.79
N GLU A 45 21.70 23.90 -9.54
CA GLU A 45 21.71 24.64 -8.27
C GLU A 45 20.62 25.74 -8.21
N THR A 46 20.18 26.20 -9.39
CA THR A 46 19.20 27.27 -9.57
C THR A 46 17.95 26.72 -10.27
N PRO A 47 17.07 26.01 -9.54
CA PRO A 47 15.84 25.49 -10.10
C PRO A 47 14.88 26.63 -10.49
N PHE A 48 14.11 26.43 -11.55
CA PHE A 48 13.00 27.33 -11.89
C PHE A 48 11.70 26.90 -11.20
N LYS A 49 10.64 27.71 -11.33
CA LYS A 49 9.35 27.45 -10.69
C LYS A 49 8.77 26.10 -11.12
N GLY A 50 8.59 25.18 -10.17
CA GLY A 50 8.08 23.82 -10.38
C GLY A 50 9.17 22.75 -10.47
N GLU A 51 10.45 23.13 -10.63
CA GLU A 51 11.58 22.21 -10.57
C GLU A 51 12.03 22.04 -9.11
N GLU A 52 12.00 20.81 -8.60
CA GLU A 52 12.60 20.47 -7.32
C GLU A 52 14.08 20.09 -7.48
N ARG A 53 14.85 20.27 -6.42
CA ARG A 53 16.29 19.93 -6.42
C ARG A 53 16.51 18.43 -6.54
N TRP A 54 17.66 18.03 -7.10
CA TRP A 54 18.03 16.62 -7.28
C TRP A 54 17.86 15.74 -6.03
N PRO A 55 18.23 16.14 -4.79
CA PRO A 55 18.03 15.30 -3.61
C PRO A 55 16.56 14.97 -3.31
N ILE A 56 15.63 15.80 -3.77
CA ILE A 56 14.19 15.57 -3.65
C ILE A 56 13.71 14.68 -4.80
N ARG A 57 14.21 14.91 -6.02
CA ARG A 57 13.83 14.14 -7.21
C ARG A 57 14.42 12.72 -7.25
N CYS A 58 15.65 12.57 -6.77
CA CYS A 58 16.47 11.35 -6.89
C CYS A 58 15.79 10.12 -6.27
N PRO A 59 15.27 10.13 -5.02
CA PRO A 59 14.63 8.95 -4.45
C PRO A 59 13.40 8.49 -5.24
N ARG A 60 12.62 9.45 -5.76
CA ARG A 60 11.43 9.20 -6.59
C ARG A 60 11.81 8.57 -7.93
N LEU A 61 12.80 9.16 -8.60
CA LEU A 61 13.33 8.67 -9.86
C LEU A 61 13.97 7.28 -9.72
N CYS A 62 14.77 7.05 -8.68
CA CYS A 62 15.38 5.75 -8.44
C CYS A 62 14.33 4.68 -8.10
N SER A 63 13.30 5.05 -7.32
CA SER A 63 12.20 4.13 -7.02
C SER A 63 11.44 3.74 -8.28
N GLU A 64 11.19 4.68 -9.20
CA GLU A 64 10.62 4.42 -10.52
C GLU A 64 11.49 3.47 -11.33
N LEU A 65 12.81 3.70 -11.42
CA LEU A 65 13.74 2.83 -12.15
C LEU A 65 13.79 1.41 -11.55
N VAL A 66 13.84 1.28 -10.22
CA VAL A 66 13.83 -0.03 -9.53
C VAL A 66 12.52 -0.76 -9.78
N PHE A 67 11.38 -0.10 -9.61
CA PHE A 67 10.06 -0.69 -9.82
C PHE A 67 9.91 -1.26 -11.24
N ASN A 68 10.24 -0.45 -12.24
CA ASN A 68 10.08 -0.83 -13.65
C ASN A 68 11.12 -1.85 -14.16
N SER A 69 12.21 -2.06 -13.43
CA SER A 69 13.27 -3.02 -13.80
C SER A 69 13.30 -4.29 -12.96
N THR A 70 12.44 -4.43 -11.94
CA THR A 70 12.41 -5.58 -11.01
C THR A 70 11.84 -6.84 -11.66
N SER A 71 10.75 -6.72 -12.42
CA SER A 71 10.04 -7.91 -12.95
C SER A 71 10.72 -8.56 -14.15
N ILE A 72 11.60 -7.84 -14.87
CA ILE A 72 12.31 -8.33 -16.05
C ILE A 72 13.83 -8.16 -15.81
N PRO A 73 14.56 -9.23 -15.42
CA PRO A 73 15.99 -9.17 -15.17
C PRO A 73 16.80 -8.67 -16.38
N GLU A 74 16.37 -9.03 -17.59
CA GLU A 74 16.91 -8.66 -18.90
C GLU A 74 16.54 -7.21 -19.31
N THR A 75 16.70 -6.25 -18.38
CA THR A 75 16.41 -4.82 -18.59
C THR A 75 17.68 -4.01 -18.89
N PHE A 76 17.59 -3.09 -19.86
CA PHE A 76 18.54 -1.98 -20.07
C PHE A 76 17.90 -0.64 -19.69
N ILE A 77 18.64 0.21 -18.97
CA ILE A 77 18.19 1.56 -18.63
C ILE A 77 19.11 2.58 -19.30
N CYS A 78 18.55 3.40 -20.19
CA CYS A 78 19.23 4.43 -20.96
C CYS A 78 18.86 5.81 -20.43
N LEU A 79 19.81 6.52 -19.81
CA LEU A 79 19.53 7.82 -19.18
C LEU A 79 20.14 8.99 -19.95
N GLN A 80 19.62 10.20 -19.75
CA GLN A 80 20.13 11.44 -20.35
C GLN A 80 20.22 12.54 -19.29
N GLU A 81 21.09 13.54 -19.53
CA GLU A 81 21.41 14.65 -18.60
C GLU A 81 22.03 14.22 -17.26
N VAL A 82 22.65 13.03 -17.22
CA VAL A 82 23.18 12.49 -15.97
C VAL A 82 24.54 13.10 -15.66
N LEU A 83 24.67 13.90 -14.60
CA LEU A 83 25.98 14.31 -14.08
C LEU A 83 26.65 13.15 -13.31
N HIS A 84 27.97 13.19 -13.13
CA HIS A 84 28.70 12.11 -12.46
C HIS A 84 28.18 11.78 -11.06
N SER A 85 27.78 12.79 -10.27
CA SER A 85 27.15 12.56 -8.95
C SER A 85 25.81 11.83 -9.06
N GLN A 86 24.95 12.25 -9.99
CA GLN A 86 23.65 11.62 -10.24
C GLN A 86 23.82 10.17 -10.73
N LEU A 87 24.86 9.89 -11.52
CA LEU A 87 25.20 8.54 -11.97
C LEU A 87 25.51 7.61 -10.79
N VAL A 88 26.31 8.08 -9.83
CA VAL A 88 26.66 7.35 -8.60
C VAL A 88 25.43 7.14 -7.71
N ASP A 89 24.58 8.17 -7.56
CA ASP A 89 23.35 8.06 -6.77
C ASP A 89 22.41 6.99 -7.35
N VAL A 90 22.18 7.02 -8.67
CA VAL A 90 21.32 6.04 -9.37
C VAL A 90 21.90 4.63 -9.27
N GLN A 91 23.21 4.45 -9.50
CA GLN A 91 23.84 3.13 -9.38
C GLN A 91 23.72 2.57 -7.97
N THR A 92 24.01 3.40 -6.96
CA THR A 92 23.91 3.02 -5.55
C THR A 92 22.49 2.60 -5.20
N SER A 93 21.48 3.35 -5.66
CA SER A 93 20.08 3.01 -5.40
C SER A 93 19.62 1.74 -6.10
N LEU A 94 20.04 1.52 -7.36
CA LEU A 94 19.73 0.27 -8.08
C LEU A 94 20.31 -0.95 -7.35
N ASN A 95 21.54 -0.82 -6.82
CA ASN A 95 22.25 -1.88 -6.10
C ASN A 95 21.86 -2.04 -4.63
N GLY A 96 21.15 -1.07 -4.03
CA GLY A 96 20.59 -1.19 -2.68
C GLY A 96 19.39 -2.14 -2.59
N SER A 97 18.85 -2.58 -3.73
CA SER A 97 17.76 -3.56 -3.82
C SER A 97 18.30 -4.99 -3.96
N ALA A 98 17.65 -6.00 -3.37
CA ALA A 98 18.08 -7.41 -3.45
C ALA A 98 17.94 -8.05 -4.85
N SER A 99 17.72 -7.25 -5.91
CA SER A 99 17.35 -7.69 -7.27
C SER A 99 18.52 -7.97 -8.23
N GLY A 100 19.75 -8.02 -7.71
CA GLY A 100 20.98 -8.30 -8.46
C GLY A 100 21.80 -7.04 -8.78
N GLU A 101 23.12 -7.23 -8.96
CA GLU A 101 24.07 -6.14 -9.19
C GLU A 101 23.90 -5.51 -10.59
N TRP A 102 23.82 -4.18 -10.61
CA TRP A 102 23.76 -3.29 -11.76
C TRP A 102 25.11 -2.61 -11.97
N ASP A 103 25.51 -2.56 -13.23
CA ASP A 103 26.67 -1.85 -13.72
C ASP A 103 26.26 -0.95 -14.90
N TYR A 104 27.15 -0.03 -15.31
CA TYR A 104 26.88 0.88 -16.41
C TYR A 104 28.06 1.02 -17.37
N ILE A 105 27.76 1.43 -18.60
CA ILE A 105 28.73 1.91 -19.58
C ILE A 105 28.40 3.34 -20.00
N GLY A 106 29.44 4.10 -20.38
CA GLY A 106 29.32 5.50 -20.81
C GLY A 106 30.27 6.44 -20.05
N VAL A 107 30.57 7.58 -20.66
CA VAL A 107 31.46 8.61 -20.11
C VAL A 107 30.83 10.00 -20.23
N GLY A 108 31.33 10.95 -19.43
CA GLY A 108 30.94 12.35 -19.51
C GLY A 108 31.32 12.97 -20.85
N ARG A 109 30.40 13.75 -21.43
CA ARG A 109 30.53 14.28 -22.79
C ARG A 109 31.64 15.32 -22.98
N ASP A 110 32.09 15.99 -21.93
CA ASP A 110 33.00 17.13 -22.08
C ASP A 110 34.46 16.71 -22.21
N ASP A 111 34.86 15.61 -21.54
CA ASP A 111 36.25 15.14 -21.51
C ASP A 111 36.43 13.66 -21.89
N GLY A 112 35.33 12.93 -22.11
CA GLY A 112 35.36 11.49 -22.36
C GLY A 112 35.68 10.68 -21.12
N LYS A 113 35.50 11.25 -19.92
CA LYS A 113 35.70 10.60 -18.62
C LYS A 113 34.51 10.89 -17.69
N GLN A 114 34.59 11.96 -16.90
CA GLN A 114 33.61 12.30 -15.87
C GLN A 114 33.04 13.71 -15.99
N ALA A 115 33.61 14.57 -16.84
CA ALA A 115 33.13 15.93 -17.00
C ALA A 115 31.94 15.98 -17.97
N GLY A 116 30.93 16.78 -17.59
CA GLY A 116 29.70 16.96 -18.36
C GLY A 116 28.66 15.87 -18.15
N GLU A 117 27.54 16.02 -18.82
CA GLU A 117 26.45 15.05 -18.81
C GLU A 117 26.83 13.75 -19.52
N TYR A 118 26.32 12.64 -19.02
CA TYR A 118 26.43 11.31 -19.60
C TYR A 118 25.17 10.94 -20.40
N SER A 119 25.31 9.94 -21.28
CA SER A 119 24.21 9.13 -21.80
C SER A 119 24.48 7.66 -21.48
N PRO A 120 24.35 7.23 -20.21
CA PRO A 120 24.79 5.91 -19.78
C PRO A 120 23.79 4.82 -20.16
N ILE A 121 24.29 3.58 -20.25
CA ILE A 121 23.47 2.37 -20.36
C ILE A 121 23.73 1.51 -19.13
N PHE A 122 22.73 1.38 -18.25
CA PHE A 122 22.77 0.46 -17.12
C PHE A 122 22.27 -0.93 -17.54
N TYR A 123 22.91 -1.96 -17.00
CA TYR A 123 22.63 -3.37 -17.26
C TYR A 123 23.03 -4.22 -16.04
N ARG A 124 22.58 -5.48 -16.00
CA ARG A 124 23.00 -6.44 -14.96
C ARG A 124 24.11 -7.36 -15.50
N PRO A 125 25.35 -7.34 -14.96
CA PRO A 125 26.45 -8.18 -15.44
C PRO A 125 26.19 -9.69 -15.36
N SER A 126 25.39 -10.11 -14.38
CA SER A 126 24.97 -11.51 -14.23
C SER A 126 24.06 -12.00 -15.37
N ILE A 127 23.42 -11.08 -16.11
CA ILE A 127 22.49 -11.36 -17.21
C ILE A 127 23.14 -11.04 -18.57
N PHE A 128 23.85 -9.91 -18.67
CA PHE A 128 24.50 -9.45 -19.89
C PHE A 128 25.98 -9.19 -19.67
N HIS A 129 26.83 -9.90 -20.40
CA HIS A 129 28.26 -9.61 -20.45
C HIS A 129 28.55 -8.57 -21.53
N VAL A 130 29.29 -7.52 -21.21
CA VAL A 130 29.73 -6.53 -22.19
C VAL A 130 30.87 -7.12 -23.03
N LYS A 131 30.63 -7.30 -24.34
CA LYS A 131 31.66 -7.76 -25.29
C LYS A 131 32.57 -6.61 -25.71
N LYS A 132 31.96 -5.46 -26.03
CA LYS A 132 32.65 -4.21 -26.38
C LYS A 132 31.70 -3.04 -26.18
N TRP A 133 32.24 -1.88 -25.83
CA TRP A 133 31.48 -0.64 -25.80
C TRP A 133 32.38 0.55 -26.14
N ARG A 134 31.77 1.65 -26.57
CA ARG A 134 32.42 2.94 -26.80
C ARG A 134 31.43 4.09 -26.70
N THR A 135 31.93 5.30 -26.46
CA THR A 135 31.17 6.54 -26.62
C THR A 135 31.65 7.27 -27.86
N VAL A 136 30.72 7.82 -28.63
CA VAL A 136 30.97 8.50 -29.90
C VAL A 136 30.38 9.91 -29.80
N TRP A 137 31.17 10.93 -30.15
CA TRP A 137 30.71 12.31 -30.21
C TRP A 137 29.94 12.59 -31.48
N LEU A 138 28.78 13.22 -31.36
CA LEU A 138 27.90 13.53 -32.47
C LEU A 138 28.38 14.79 -33.19
N SER A 139 29.47 14.64 -33.95
CA SER A 139 30.16 15.72 -34.66
C SER A 139 30.95 15.20 -35.86
N GLU A 140 31.60 16.10 -36.58
CA GLU A 140 32.52 15.78 -37.67
C GLU A 140 33.78 15.01 -37.20
N THR A 141 34.07 15.00 -35.89
CA THR A 141 35.17 14.22 -35.30
C THR A 141 34.67 13.30 -34.17
N PRO A 142 34.03 12.17 -34.51
CA PRO A 142 33.31 11.34 -33.54
C PRO A 142 34.17 10.66 -32.46
N GLU A 143 35.49 10.63 -32.63
CA GLU A 143 36.44 9.94 -31.77
C GLU A 143 36.95 10.77 -30.59
N LYS A 144 36.60 12.07 -30.54
CA LYS A 144 37.07 12.99 -29.49
C LYS A 144 35.98 13.97 -29.06
N PRO A 145 36.08 14.57 -27.87
CA PRO A 145 35.15 15.61 -27.44
C PRO A 145 35.12 16.81 -28.39
N SER A 146 33.97 17.02 -29.05
CA SER A 146 33.73 18.14 -29.96
C SER A 146 32.24 18.44 -30.13
N LYS A 147 31.91 19.72 -30.35
CA LYS A 147 30.60 20.15 -30.84
C LYS A 147 30.48 19.84 -32.33
N GLY A 148 29.32 19.40 -32.77
CA GLY A 148 29.05 19.07 -34.17
C GLY A 148 28.19 20.13 -34.86
N TRP A 149 28.57 20.52 -36.08
CA TRP A 149 27.78 21.42 -36.93
C TRP A 149 27.31 22.71 -36.22
N ASP A 150 25.99 22.89 -36.07
CA ASP A 150 25.33 24.02 -35.42
C ASP A 150 24.88 23.71 -33.99
N ALA A 151 25.41 22.66 -33.36
CA ALA A 151 25.06 22.29 -31.99
C ALA A 151 25.51 23.35 -30.97
N ALA A 152 24.62 23.69 -30.04
CA ALA A 152 24.94 24.58 -28.92
C ALA A 152 25.87 23.93 -27.90
N SER A 153 25.86 22.59 -27.82
CA SER A 153 26.55 21.81 -26.79
C SER A 153 27.24 20.57 -27.38
N ILE A 154 28.18 19.99 -26.62
CA ILE A 154 28.81 18.72 -26.99
C ILE A 154 27.77 17.61 -26.78
N ARG A 155 27.59 16.70 -27.75
CA ARG A 155 26.60 15.62 -27.69
C ARG A 155 27.23 14.27 -27.99
N ILE A 156 26.71 13.21 -27.40
CA ILE A 156 27.29 11.86 -27.47
C ILE A 156 26.23 10.79 -27.69
N VAL A 157 26.68 9.64 -28.22
CA VAL A 157 25.97 8.36 -28.16
C VAL A 157 26.88 7.32 -27.50
N THR A 158 26.38 6.62 -26.49
CA THR A 158 27.03 5.45 -25.90
C THR A 158 26.55 4.21 -26.62
N VAL A 159 27.48 3.35 -27.04
CA VAL A 159 27.23 2.15 -27.84
C VAL A 159 27.76 0.93 -27.08
N GLY A 160 26.89 -0.03 -26.79
CA GLY A 160 27.24 -1.27 -26.10
C GLY A 160 26.83 -2.53 -26.87
N VAL A 161 27.74 -3.48 -27.01
CA VAL A 161 27.46 -4.83 -27.50
C VAL A 161 27.47 -5.80 -26.33
N PHE A 162 26.32 -6.43 -26.10
CA PHE A 162 26.06 -7.30 -24.97
C PHE A 162 25.85 -8.75 -25.42
N VAL A 163 26.33 -9.69 -24.62
CA VAL A 163 26.11 -11.13 -24.77
C VAL A 163 25.21 -11.60 -23.64
N HIS A 164 24.04 -12.12 -23.96
CA HIS A 164 23.13 -12.67 -22.97
C HIS A 164 23.71 -13.96 -22.36
N ALA A 165 23.91 -13.99 -21.05
CA ALA A 165 24.68 -15.02 -20.34
C ALA A 165 24.10 -16.44 -20.54
N LYS A 166 22.77 -16.57 -20.54
CA LYS A 166 22.11 -17.89 -20.64
C LYS A 166 22.09 -18.45 -22.07
N THR A 167 21.99 -17.59 -23.08
CA THR A 167 21.70 -18.02 -24.47
C THR A 167 22.83 -17.73 -25.45
N GLY A 168 23.82 -16.92 -25.05
CA GLY A 168 24.91 -16.46 -25.91
C GLY A 168 24.50 -15.49 -27.02
N LYS A 169 23.23 -15.05 -27.07
CA LYS A 169 22.75 -14.13 -28.12
C LYS A 169 23.33 -12.73 -27.94
N LEU A 170 23.62 -12.08 -29.07
CA LEU A 170 24.15 -10.71 -29.12
C LEU A 170 23.03 -9.68 -29.21
N VAL A 171 23.15 -8.62 -28.40
CA VAL A 171 22.25 -7.46 -28.39
C VAL A 171 23.09 -6.19 -28.50
N LEU A 172 22.72 -5.31 -29.42
CA LEU A 172 23.31 -3.97 -29.56
C LEU A 172 22.36 -2.95 -28.93
N VAL A 173 22.84 -2.21 -27.93
CA VAL A 173 22.07 -1.15 -27.27
C VAL A 173 22.82 0.17 -27.38
N MET A 174 22.10 1.24 -27.71
CA MET A 174 22.63 2.59 -27.83
C MET A 174 21.80 3.57 -27.01
N SER A 175 22.47 4.50 -26.29
CA SER A 175 21.83 5.62 -25.58
C SER A 175 22.38 6.95 -26.05
N THR A 176 21.52 7.93 -26.34
CA THR A 176 21.91 9.22 -26.91
C THR A 176 21.12 10.40 -26.33
N HIS A 177 21.69 11.60 -26.43
CA HIS A 177 20.97 12.86 -26.21
C HIS A 177 21.37 13.85 -27.31
N PHE A 178 20.41 14.31 -28.12
CA PHE A 178 20.63 15.23 -29.25
C PHE A 178 20.63 16.70 -28.81
N ASP A 179 21.14 17.56 -29.67
CA ASP A 179 21.19 19.00 -29.39
C ASP A 179 19.80 19.65 -29.48
N ASN A 180 19.51 20.52 -28.52
CA ASN A 180 18.25 21.24 -28.41
C ASN A 180 18.13 22.43 -29.39
N GLU A 181 19.24 23.05 -29.80
CA GLU A 181 19.23 24.24 -30.66
C GLU A 181 19.51 23.89 -32.14
N GLY A 182 20.56 23.12 -32.41
CA GLY A 182 21.09 22.90 -33.76
C GLY A 182 20.26 21.91 -34.58
N ALA A 183 19.34 22.40 -35.41
CA ALA A 183 18.53 21.55 -36.28
C ALA A 183 19.35 20.74 -37.30
N LYS A 184 20.46 21.30 -37.82
CA LYS A 184 21.37 20.55 -38.71
C LYS A 184 22.10 19.47 -37.92
N SER A 185 22.57 19.76 -36.72
CA SER A 185 23.28 18.83 -35.86
C SER A 185 22.41 17.63 -35.49
N ARG A 186 21.11 17.83 -35.20
CA ARG A 186 20.18 16.71 -34.96
C ARG A 186 20.04 15.80 -36.18
N LYS A 187 19.85 16.37 -37.38
CA LYS A 187 19.74 15.60 -38.63
C LYS A 187 21.00 14.81 -38.95
N GLU A 188 22.17 15.43 -38.81
CA GLU A 188 23.44 14.75 -39.07
C GLU A 188 23.77 13.71 -37.98
N SER A 189 23.40 13.97 -36.72
CA SER A 189 23.52 13.00 -35.63
C SER A 189 22.72 11.72 -35.91
N ALA A 190 21.49 11.84 -36.41
CA ALA A 190 20.70 10.69 -36.84
C ALA A 190 21.41 9.87 -37.92
N LYS A 191 22.02 10.52 -38.92
CA LYS A 191 22.79 9.84 -39.98
C LYS A 191 24.04 9.15 -39.43
N VAL A 192 24.76 9.78 -38.51
CA VAL A 192 25.93 9.17 -37.84
C VAL A 192 25.51 7.90 -37.11
N ILE A 193 24.42 7.94 -36.35
CA ILE A 193 23.92 6.76 -35.62
C ILE A 193 23.46 5.65 -36.57
N LEU A 194 22.74 5.97 -37.65
CA LEU A 194 22.35 4.97 -38.66
C LEU A 194 23.56 4.32 -39.34
N SER A 195 24.63 5.10 -39.60
CA SER A 195 25.89 4.58 -40.12
C SER A 195 26.58 3.66 -39.11
N LEU A 196 26.62 4.03 -37.82
CA LEU A 196 27.15 3.19 -36.75
C LEU A 196 26.40 1.86 -36.65
N ILE A 197 25.07 1.89 -36.62
CA ILE A 197 24.22 0.68 -36.59
C ILE A 197 24.53 -0.21 -37.81
N SER A 198 24.61 0.38 -38.99
CA SER A 198 24.93 -0.35 -40.23
C SER A 198 26.33 -0.95 -40.21
N SER A 199 27.31 -0.26 -39.61
CA SER A 199 28.68 -0.76 -39.48
C SER A 199 28.78 -1.92 -38.51
N GLU A 200 28.12 -1.84 -37.34
CA GLU A 200 28.11 -2.91 -36.35
C GLU A 200 27.36 -4.14 -36.87
N ALA A 201 26.20 -3.94 -37.52
CA ALA A 201 25.40 -5.02 -38.09
C ALA A 201 26.08 -5.79 -39.23
N LYS A 202 27.16 -5.25 -39.82
CA LYS A 202 28.01 -5.97 -40.79
C LYS A 202 29.06 -6.86 -40.12
N LEU A 203 29.44 -6.54 -38.88
CA LEU A 203 30.48 -7.25 -38.14
C LEU A 203 29.92 -8.45 -37.38
N GLU A 204 28.68 -8.34 -36.89
CA GLU A 204 28.07 -9.33 -36.00
C GLU A 204 26.57 -9.53 -36.33
N ASP A 205 26.06 -10.76 -36.12
CA ASP A 205 24.61 -11.04 -36.22
C ASP A 205 23.91 -10.76 -34.89
N PHE A 206 23.35 -9.55 -34.75
CA PHE A 206 22.58 -9.17 -33.57
C PHE A 206 21.16 -9.73 -33.58
N SER A 207 20.75 -10.29 -32.45
CA SER A 207 19.36 -10.72 -32.21
C SER A 207 18.42 -9.52 -32.02
N ALA A 208 18.92 -8.44 -31.41
CA ALA A 208 18.20 -7.18 -31.29
C ALA A 208 19.19 -6.00 -31.42
N VAL A 209 18.74 -4.92 -32.06
CA VAL A 209 19.44 -3.64 -32.13
C VAL A 209 18.46 -2.57 -31.65
N LEU A 210 18.82 -1.90 -30.55
CA LEU A 210 17.94 -1.00 -29.81
C LEU A 210 18.65 0.34 -29.61
N LEU A 211 17.97 1.44 -29.87
CA LEU A 211 18.44 2.80 -29.67
C LEU A 211 17.40 3.56 -28.85
N ALA A 212 17.82 4.14 -27.75
CA ALA A 212 16.97 4.87 -26.82
C ALA A 212 17.58 6.25 -26.51
N GLY A 213 16.74 7.27 -26.32
CA GLY A 213 17.23 8.56 -25.84
C GLY A 213 16.28 9.72 -26.06
N ASP A 214 16.79 10.90 -25.70
CA ASP A 214 16.18 12.20 -25.97
C ASP A 214 16.74 12.76 -27.28
N PHE A 215 15.86 12.91 -28.27
CA PHE A 215 16.24 13.35 -29.62
C PHE A 215 16.06 14.85 -29.83
N ASN A 216 15.47 15.58 -28.87
CA ASN A 216 15.11 17.00 -29.03
C ASN A 216 14.42 17.31 -30.38
N SER A 217 13.70 16.32 -30.92
CA SER A 217 13.12 16.33 -32.27
C SER A 217 11.76 15.66 -32.21
N SER A 218 10.70 16.46 -32.35
CA SER A 218 9.34 15.94 -32.48
C SER A 218 9.18 15.05 -33.73
N PRO A 219 8.10 14.27 -33.86
CA PRO A 219 7.85 13.43 -35.05
C PRO A 219 7.83 14.21 -36.38
N ASP A 220 7.51 15.50 -36.33
CA ASP A 220 7.48 16.39 -37.50
C ASP A 220 8.85 17.05 -37.80
N ASP A 221 9.85 16.88 -36.93
CA ASP A 221 11.20 17.43 -37.11
C ASP A 221 12.12 16.41 -37.81
N GLY A 222 13.13 16.93 -38.50
CA GLY A 222 13.85 16.18 -39.51
C GLY A 222 14.78 15.09 -38.98
N ALA A 223 15.20 15.14 -37.72
CA ALA A 223 16.02 14.06 -37.16
C ALA A 223 15.19 12.79 -36.93
N TYR A 224 13.96 12.94 -36.42
CA TYR A 224 13.00 11.84 -36.34
C TYR A 224 12.68 11.30 -37.74
N GLN A 225 12.38 12.19 -38.70
CA GLN A 225 12.09 11.78 -40.08
C GLN A 225 13.23 11.00 -40.73
N VAL A 226 14.50 11.36 -40.45
CA VAL A 226 15.67 10.60 -40.90
C VAL A 226 15.70 9.21 -40.24
N MET A 227 15.43 9.12 -38.94
CA MET A 227 15.41 7.84 -38.21
C MET A 227 14.32 6.90 -38.70
N THR A 228 13.16 7.42 -39.10
CA THR A 228 11.98 6.62 -39.51
C THR A 228 11.71 6.63 -41.02
N ALA A 229 12.64 7.13 -41.83
CA ALA A 229 12.48 7.16 -43.28
C ALA A 229 12.17 5.74 -43.83
N PRO A 230 11.43 5.60 -44.94
CA PRO A 230 11.11 4.29 -45.51
C PRO A 230 12.34 3.39 -45.73
N GLU A 231 13.46 3.98 -46.15
CA GLU A 231 14.76 3.34 -46.36
C GLU A 231 15.56 3.10 -45.07
N SER A 232 15.16 3.70 -43.95
CA SER A 232 15.80 3.47 -42.66
C SER A 232 15.58 2.03 -42.18
N ALA A 233 16.65 1.44 -41.66
CA ALA A 233 16.59 0.12 -41.03
C ALA A 233 15.92 0.16 -39.65
N MET A 234 15.66 1.36 -39.10
CA MET A 234 15.05 1.55 -37.79
C MET A 234 13.55 1.85 -37.88
N GLU A 235 12.81 1.48 -36.85
CA GLU A 235 11.41 1.82 -36.65
C GLU A 235 11.18 2.35 -35.24
N ASP A 236 10.24 3.30 -35.10
CA ASP A 236 9.80 3.80 -33.79
C ASP A 236 8.85 2.78 -33.17
N ILE A 237 9.28 2.18 -32.07
CA ILE A 237 8.53 1.12 -31.41
C ILE A 237 7.22 1.65 -30.82
N GLY A 238 7.21 2.91 -30.38
CA GLY A 238 6.01 3.58 -29.90
C GLY A 238 4.96 3.78 -31.00
N VAL A 239 5.34 3.72 -32.28
CA VAL A 239 4.42 3.74 -33.42
C VAL A 239 4.08 2.33 -33.91
N SER A 240 5.06 1.42 -33.93
CA SER A 240 4.88 0.04 -34.41
C SER A 240 3.95 -0.80 -33.53
N ILE A 241 3.81 -0.49 -32.24
CA ILE A 241 2.86 -1.19 -31.35
C ILE A 241 1.44 -0.62 -31.50
N PRO A 242 0.37 -1.45 -31.60
CA PRO A 242 -1.03 -0.96 -31.65
C PRO A 242 -1.43 -0.13 -30.43
N LYS A 243 -2.30 0.87 -30.61
CA LYS A 243 -2.70 1.80 -29.53
C LYS A 243 -3.27 1.09 -28.30
N GLU A 244 -3.94 -0.04 -28.49
CA GLU A 244 -4.57 -0.83 -27.41
C GLU A 244 -3.54 -1.52 -26.51
N ARG A 245 -2.26 -1.59 -26.94
CA ARG A 245 -1.13 -2.13 -26.19
C ARG A 245 -0.14 -1.06 -25.75
N ARG A 246 -0.54 0.20 -25.84
CA ARG A 246 0.20 1.35 -25.30
C ARG A 246 -0.40 1.74 -23.95
N TYR A 247 0.45 2.14 -23.00
CA TYR A 247 0.03 2.53 -21.66
C TYR A 247 0.58 3.92 -21.28
N GLY A 248 -0.17 4.64 -20.44
CA GLY A 248 0.25 5.94 -19.91
C GLY A 248 0.02 7.10 -20.86
N ASN A 249 0.98 8.03 -20.91
CA ASN A 249 0.88 9.30 -21.62
C ASN A 249 1.29 9.18 -23.10
N GLU A 250 1.15 10.26 -23.87
CA GLU A 250 1.69 10.35 -25.24
C GLU A 250 2.90 11.28 -25.33
N MET A 251 2.85 12.42 -24.62
CA MET A 251 3.94 13.41 -24.59
C MET A 251 4.99 13.02 -23.54
N THR A 252 6.26 13.14 -23.90
CA THR A 252 7.38 12.71 -23.06
C THR A 252 8.02 13.89 -22.33
N PHE A 253 8.08 15.06 -22.96
CA PHE A 253 8.51 16.32 -22.34
C PHE A 253 7.32 17.08 -21.73
N THR A 254 7.49 17.54 -20.49
CA THR A 254 6.46 18.21 -19.69
C THR A 254 6.91 19.51 -19.04
N SER A 255 8.21 19.82 -19.05
CA SER A 255 8.77 21.05 -18.47
C SER A 255 8.36 21.31 -17.01
N PHE A 256 8.23 20.27 -16.18
CA PHE A 256 7.74 20.40 -14.79
C PHE A 256 6.36 21.09 -14.65
N GLY A 257 5.54 21.05 -15.71
CA GLY A 257 4.22 21.71 -15.72
C GLY A 257 4.25 23.21 -15.99
N HIS A 258 5.36 23.76 -16.51
CA HIS A 258 5.47 25.17 -16.87
C HIS A 258 4.52 25.53 -18.03
N VAL A 259 3.64 26.51 -17.81
CA VAL A 259 2.50 26.83 -18.70
C VAL A 259 2.95 27.32 -20.09
N ASP A 260 4.10 27.98 -20.16
CA ASP A 260 4.61 28.56 -21.41
C ASP A 260 5.34 27.55 -22.32
N ASN A 261 5.62 26.34 -21.82
CA ASN A 261 6.29 25.30 -22.59
C ASN A 261 5.29 24.31 -23.16
N THR A 262 5.38 24.07 -24.47
CA THR A 262 4.48 23.14 -25.16
C THR A 262 4.96 21.70 -24.91
N PRO A 263 4.13 20.81 -24.32
CA PRO A 263 4.47 19.41 -24.20
C PRO A 263 4.76 18.78 -25.56
N ALA A 264 5.77 17.94 -25.64
CA ALA A 264 6.21 17.31 -26.89
C ALA A 264 6.61 15.86 -26.66
N ARG A 265 6.56 15.06 -27.72
CA ARG A 265 7.15 13.72 -27.76
C ARG A 265 8.52 13.82 -28.42
N ILE A 266 9.57 13.82 -27.62
CA ILE A 266 10.97 13.97 -28.07
C ILE A 266 11.88 12.84 -27.57
N ASP A 267 11.37 11.96 -26.70
CA ASP A 267 12.05 10.76 -26.22
C ASP A 267 11.51 9.53 -26.94
N PHE A 268 12.40 8.68 -27.44
CA PHE A 268 12.03 7.55 -28.29
C PHE A 268 12.83 6.29 -27.99
N ILE A 269 12.22 5.15 -28.29
CA ILE A 269 12.89 3.85 -28.39
C ILE A 269 12.71 3.35 -29.82
N PHE A 270 13.83 3.18 -30.52
CA PHE A 270 13.90 2.65 -31.86
C PHE A 270 14.46 1.23 -31.85
N SER A 271 13.91 0.37 -32.71
CA SER A 271 14.46 -0.96 -32.99
C SER A 271 14.84 -1.09 -34.45
N ARG A 272 15.80 -1.98 -34.75
CA ARG A 272 16.02 -2.39 -36.14
C ARG A 272 14.88 -3.29 -36.60
N LYS A 273 14.25 -2.95 -37.72
CA LYS A 273 13.21 -3.74 -38.39
C LYS A 273 13.70 -5.18 -38.57
N SER A 274 13.02 -6.14 -37.96
CA SER A 274 13.38 -7.56 -38.05
C SER A 274 12.23 -8.47 -37.69
N ASP A 275 11.99 -9.50 -38.49
CA ASP A 275 11.00 -10.55 -38.18
C ASP A 275 11.35 -11.36 -36.91
N ARG A 276 12.59 -11.21 -36.40
CA ARG A 276 13.05 -11.88 -35.17
C ARG A 276 12.65 -11.14 -33.89
N LEU A 277 12.20 -9.89 -34.00
CA LEU A 277 11.91 -9.02 -32.86
C LEU A 277 10.40 -8.74 -32.81
N HIS A 278 9.78 -9.07 -31.67
CA HIS A 278 8.37 -8.78 -31.45
C HIS A 278 8.21 -7.85 -30.24
N HIS A 279 7.51 -6.75 -30.46
CA HIS A 279 7.24 -5.75 -29.45
C HIS A 279 5.89 -6.06 -28.78
N ALA A 280 5.88 -6.19 -27.45
CA ALA A 280 4.66 -6.52 -26.70
C ALA A 280 3.89 -5.28 -26.27
N THR A 281 4.57 -4.40 -25.53
CA THR A 281 3.97 -3.22 -24.91
C THR A 281 4.93 -2.04 -24.99
N TYR A 282 4.36 -0.84 -25.02
CA TYR A 282 5.08 0.43 -24.94
C TYR A 282 4.35 1.34 -23.94
N ALA A 283 5.08 2.01 -23.07
CA ALA A 283 4.48 2.92 -22.10
C ALA A 283 5.25 4.24 -22.02
N VAL A 284 4.51 5.34 -21.81
CA VAL A 284 5.08 6.62 -21.35
C VAL A 284 4.56 6.87 -19.95
N LEU A 285 5.45 6.73 -18.97
CA LEU A 285 5.08 6.76 -17.56
C LEU A 285 4.68 8.17 -17.08
N VAL A 286 4.05 8.26 -15.92
CA VAL A 286 3.83 9.54 -15.26
C VAL A 286 5.11 9.96 -14.53
N ASN A 287 5.47 11.23 -14.63
CA ASN A 287 6.66 11.80 -13.99
C ASN A 287 6.32 12.73 -12.82
N ARG A 288 5.05 12.76 -12.39
CA ARG A 288 4.55 13.61 -11.29
C ARG A 288 3.91 12.74 -10.22
N PHE A 289 4.28 13.00 -8.97
CA PHE A 289 3.79 12.32 -7.78
C PHE A 289 2.64 13.10 -7.13
N ASP A 290 1.92 12.47 -6.20
CA ASP A 290 0.70 13.01 -5.59
C ASP A 290 0.97 14.25 -4.71
N ASP A 291 2.17 14.31 -4.13
CA ASP A 291 2.72 15.51 -3.45
C ASP A 291 2.99 16.69 -4.41
N GLY A 292 2.76 16.50 -5.71
CA GLY A 292 2.93 17.49 -6.76
C GLY A 292 4.35 17.58 -7.32
N VAL A 293 5.31 16.86 -6.77
CA VAL A 293 6.72 16.85 -7.18
C VAL A 293 6.90 16.03 -8.45
N TYR A 294 7.75 16.50 -9.35
CA TYR A 294 8.13 15.78 -10.55
C TYR A 294 9.48 15.05 -10.37
N SER A 295 9.61 13.80 -10.84
CA SER A 295 10.92 13.10 -10.87
C SER A 295 11.88 13.73 -11.88
N SER A 296 11.34 14.20 -13.00
CA SER A 296 12.06 14.89 -14.08
C SER A 296 11.08 15.75 -14.90
N ASP A 297 11.57 16.68 -15.71
CA ASP A 297 10.78 17.40 -16.70
C ASP A 297 10.38 16.52 -17.89
N HIS A 298 11.01 15.35 -18.01
CA HIS A 298 10.61 14.30 -18.93
C HIS A 298 9.91 13.14 -18.22
N ARG A 299 9.21 12.32 -19.00
CA ARG A 299 8.61 11.04 -18.62
C ARG A 299 9.46 9.89 -19.14
N ALA A 300 9.65 8.87 -18.33
CA ALA A 300 10.28 7.64 -18.81
C ALA A 300 9.41 6.99 -19.90
N CYS A 301 10.06 6.53 -20.96
CA CYS A 301 9.46 5.63 -21.93
C CYS A 301 10.02 4.23 -21.70
N GLU A 302 9.14 3.23 -21.65
CA GLU A 302 9.56 1.84 -21.54
C GLU A 302 8.88 0.95 -22.57
N GLN A 303 9.56 -0.14 -22.90
CA GLN A 303 9.06 -1.14 -23.82
C GLN A 303 9.39 -2.54 -23.30
N SER A 304 8.43 -3.45 -23.37
CA SER A 304 8.63 -4.89 -23.21
C SER A 304 8.52 -5.61 -24.55
N SER A 305 9.36 -6.62 -24.76
CA SER A 305 9.26 -7.53 -25.90
C SER A 305 8.71 -8.86 -25.39
N ASN A 306 7.62 -9.37 -25.97
CA ASN A 306 7.20 -10.76 -25.76
C ASN A 306 7.69 -11.51 -26.99
N ASP A 307 8.58 -12.48 -26.79
CA ASP A 307 9.01 -13.45 -27.80
C ASP A 307 9.96 -12.89 -28.89
N CYS A 308 11.27 -12.97 -28.65
CA CYS A 308 12.27 -12.84 -29.72
C CYS A 308 12.45 -14.19 -30.46
N VAL A 309 11.55 -14.50 -31.41
CA VAL A 309 11.55 -15.77 -32.15
C VAL A 309 12.65 -15.78 -33.22
N VAL A 310 13.70 -16.57 -33.00
CA VAL A 310 14.77 -16.78 -33.98
C VAL A 310 14.52 -18.09 -34.73
N ARG A 311 13.84 -18.03 -35.89
CA ARG A 311 13.69 -19.21 -36.76
C ARG A 311 14.84 -19.33 -37.75
N SER A 312 15.43 -20.51 -37.83
CA SER A 312 16.24 -20.93 -38.98
C SER A 312 15.40 -21.77 -39.95
N LYS A 313 14.92 -21.13 -41.04
CA LYS A 313 14.24 -21.69 -42.24
C LYS A 313 12.72 -21.93 -42.18
N ALA A 314 12.09 -21.81 -43.36
CA ALA A 314 10.64 -21.80 -43.60
C ALA A 314 10.08 -23.08 -44.28
N ARG A 315 8.75 -23.29 -44.11
CA ARG A 315 7.76 -24.21 -44.78
C ARG A 315 7.52 -25.62 -44.19
N PRO A 316 6.37 -26.29 -44.50
CA PRO A 316 4.97 -25.83 -44.56
C PRO A 316 3.96 -26.77 -43.80
N MET A 317 2.72 -26.29 -43.72
CA MET A 317 1.53 -26.81 -43.02
C MET A 317 1.09 -28.25 -43.39
N ARG A 318 0.65 -29.06 -42.40
CA ARG A 318 -0.24 -30.22 -42.63
C ARG A 318 -1.16 -30.51 -41.43
N THR A 319 -2.39 -30.89 -41.74
CA THR A 319 -3.57 -31.02 -40.87
C THR A 319 -3.84 -32.46 -40.40
N ARG A 320 -4.66 -32.56 -39.32
CA ARG A 320 -5.52 -33.70 -38.87
C ARG A 320 -4.77 -34.88 -38.18
N HIS A 321 -5.26 -35.57 -37.13
CA HIS A 321 -6.62 -35.96 -36.73
C HIS A 321 -6.72 -36.29 -35.21
N THR A 322 -7.91 -36.08 -34.65
CA THR A 322 -8.38 -36.58 -33.34
C THR A 322 -8.76 -38.06 -33.37
N LYS A 323 -8.50 -38.81 -32.28
CA LYS A 323 -9.23 -40.03 -31.90
C LYS A 323 -9.30 -40.18 -30.38
N SER A 324 -10.52 -40.37 -29.88
CA SER A 324 -10.86 -40.77 -28.52
C SER A 324 -10.81 -42.30 -28.37
N SER A 325 -10.54 -42.78 -27.16
CA SER A 325 -11.02 -44.09 -26.69
C SER A 325 -11.09 -44.13 -25.17
N THR A 326 -12.32 -44.16 -24.66
CA THR A 326 -12.71 -44.50 -23.28
C THR A 326 -12.99 -46.00 -23.17
N THR A 327 -12.67 -46.64 -22.04
CA THR A 327 -13.47 -47.70 -21.33
C THR A 327 -12.75 -48.17 -20.05
N PRO A 328 -13.42 -48.81 -19.05
CA PRO A 328 -13.45 -48.30 -17.67
C PRO A 328 -12.95 -49.25 -16.56
N ASN A 329 -12.66 -48.62 -15.41
CA ASN A 329 -12.58 -49.05 -14.00
C ASN A 329 -12.51 -50.53 -13.58
N LYS A 330 -11.54 -50.80 -12.69
CA LYS A 330 -11.70 -51.70 -11.54
C LYS A 330 -11.14 -51.09 -10.25
N ASN A 331 -12.04 -50.99 -9.28
CA ASN A 331 -11.91 -50.85 -7.83
C ASN A 331 -10.50 -50.75 -7.22
N HIS A 332 -10.17 -49.56 -6.72
CA HIS A 332 -9.45 -49.39 -5.46
C HIS A 332 -10.10 -48.23 -4.68
N SER A 333 -10.21 -48.44 -3.38
CA SER A 333 -10.61 -47.50 -2.33
C SER A 333 -10.00 -46.10 -2.54
N PRO A 334 -10.67 -44.99 -2.18
CA PRO A 334 -10.10 -43.66 -2.36
C PRO A 334 -9.02 -43.44 -1.31
N ILE A 335 -7.82 -43.95 -1.58
CA ILE A 335 -6.60 -43.31 -1.14
C ILE A 335 -6.55 -42.05 -2.01
N PHE A 336 -6.92 -40.90 -1.44
CA PHE A 336 -6.61 -39.63 -2.07
C PHE A 336 -5.10 -39.58 -2.25
N ASP A 337 -4.67 -39.61 -3.50
CA ASP A 337 -3.28 -39.40 -3.85
C ASP A 337 -2.96 -37.94 -3.50
N ASP A 338 -2.15 -37.72 -2.46
CA ASP A 338 -1.62 -36.42 -2.03
C ASP A 338 -0.77 -35.72 -3.12
N SER A 339 -0.69 -36.32 -4.32
CA SER A 339 0.15 -35.90 -5.43
C SER A 339 -0.45 -34.77 -6.29
N GLU A 340 -1.77 -34.50 -6.23
CA GLU A 340 -2.41 -33.60 -7.22
C GLU A 340 -2.71 -32.17 -6.73
N PHE A 341 -2.90 -31.94 -5.41
CA PHE A 341 -3.13 -30.59 -4.87
C PHE A 341 -2.05 -30.22 -3.84
N SER A 342 -1.25 -29.20 -4.17
CA SER A 342 -0.34 -28.58 -3.21
C SER A 342 -0.09 -27.12 -3.53
N ILE A 343 -0.17 -26.27 -2.51
CA ILE A 343 0.24 -24.87 -2.62
C ILE A 343 1.66 -24.77 -2.08
N ASN A 344 2.61 -24.45 -2.97
CA ASN A 344 3.99 -24.18 -2.58
C ASN A 344 4.12 -22.69 -2.27
N LEU A 345 4.36 -22.37 -1.01
CA LEU A 345 4.54 -20.99 -0.56
C LEU A 345 6.01 -20.59 -0.64
N PRO A 346 6.34 -19.41 -1.16
CA PRO A 346 7.73 -18.98 -1.23
C PRO A 346 8.32 -18.75 0.17
N PRO A 347 9.65 -18.77 0.31
CA PRO A 347 10.29 -18.29 1.52
C PRO A 347 9.98 -16.79 1.70
N VAL A 348 9.58 -16.41 2.91
CA VAL A 348 9.28 -15.01 3.26
C VAL A 348 10.11 -14.66 4.49
N LEU A 349 10.61 -13.42 4.55
CA LEU A 349 11.26 -12.92 5.76
C LEU A 349 10.23 -12.87 6.89
N PRO A 350 10.54 -13.39 8.09
CA PRO A 350 9.66 -13.18 9.22
C PRO A 350 9.51 -11.66 9.46
N PRO A 351 8.33 -11.18 9.89
CA PRO A 351 8.18 -9.80 10.32
C PRO A 351 9.21 -9.49 11.41
N ASP A 352 9.79 -8.28 11.38
CA ASP A 352 10.66 -7.80 12.45
C ASP A 352 9.79 -7.41 13.66
N THR A 353 9.16 -8.41 14.27
CA THR A 353 8.22 -8.27 15.38
C THR A 353 8.79 -7.54 16.56
N GLN A 354 10.09 -7.66 16.79
CA GLN A 354 10.75 -6.94 17.87
C GLN A 354 10.84 -5.44 17.54
N LYS A 355 11.25 -5.07 16.32
CA LYS A 355 11.22 -3.67 15.88
C LYS A 355 9.80 -3.13 15.81
N ASP A 356 8.83 -3.95 15.40
CA ASP A 356 7.43 -3.57 15.29
C ASP A 356 6.78 -3.38 16.66
N LEU A 357 7.04 -4.27 17.63
CA LEU A 357 6.60 -4.13 19.01
C LEU A 357 7.32 -2.99 19.74
N LEU A 358 8.60 -2.76 19.46
CA LEU A 358 9.35 -1.62 20.00
C LEU A 358 8.86 -0.30 19.42
N ALA A 359 8.51 -0.24 18.14
CA ALA A 359 7.92 0.92 17.52
C ALA A 359 6.48 1.16 18.00
N LEU A 360 5.71 0.10 18.20
CA LEU A 360 4.40 0.14 18.85
C LEU A 360 4.52 0.69 20.29
N HIS A 361 5.47 0.19 21.04
CA HIS A 361 5.78 0.64 22.40
C HIS A 361 6.26 2.11 22.41
N ARG A 362 7.09 2.51 21.44
CA ARG A 362 7.61 3.88 21.28
C ARG A 362 6.50 4.88 20.94
N ARG A 363 5.61 4.58 19.99
CA ARG A 363 4.45 5.43 19.67
C ARG A 363 3.45 5.51 20.81
N HIS A 364 3.24 4.40 21.52
CA HIS A 364 2.44 4.41 22.75
C HIS A 364 3.09 5.28 23.84
N LYS A 365 4.41 5.23 23.98
CA LYS A 365 5.19 6.05 24.90
C LYS A 365 5.12 7.54 24.54
N GLU A 366 5.16 7.87 23.25
CA GLU A 366 4.92 9.22 22.71
C GLU A 366 3.50 9.72 22.99
N PHE A 367 2.48 8.84 22.90
CA PHE A 367 1.07 9.19 23.15
C PHE A 367 0.69 9.28 24.64
N PHE A 368 1.38 8.57 25.54
CA PHE A 368 0.95 8.46 26.94
C PHE A 368 1.96 8.94 27.99
N GLY A 369 3.21 9.30 27.63
CA GLY A 369 4.25 9.79 28.56
C GLY A 369 4.94 8.68 29.39
N GLU A 370 6.10 8.95 30.01
CA GLU A 370 6.85 7.99 30.87
C GLU A 370 6.53 8.09 32.36
N ASP A 371 6.65 6.96 33.05
CA ASP A 371 7.44 6.85 34.30
C ASP A 371 7.72 5.36 34.58
N GLY A 372 8.93 4.94 34.23
CA GLY A 372 9.54 3.65 34.55
C GLY A 372 11.06 3.81 34.39
N PRO A 373 11.89 3.10 35.17
CA PRO A 373 13.33 3.38 35.23
C PRO A 373 13.97 3.23 33.84
N PRO A 374 15.02 4.00 33.54
CA PRO A 374 15.56 4.12 32.20
C PRO A 374 16.24 2.80 31.79
N GLU A 375 15.57 1.98 30.99
CA GLU A 375 16.20 0.92 30.20
C GLU A 375 16.88 1.52 28.96
N THR A 376 17.75 2.51 29.16
CA THR A 376 18.61 3.07 28.10
C THR A 376 19.89 2.27 27.88
N ARG A 377 20.00 1.06 28.45
CA ARG A 377 21.18 0.19 28.27
C ARG A 377 20.99 -1.04 27.38
N ARG A 378 19.80 -1.35 26.86
CA ARG A 378 19.59 -2.54 26.01
C ARG A 378 19.39 -2.26 24.52
N ILE A 379 19.47 -1.02 24.03
CA ILE A 379 19.28 -0.74 22.59
C ILE A 379 20.57 -0.99 21.80
N HIS A 380 21.74 -0.70 22.37
CA HIS A 380 23.03 -0.95 21.70
C HIS A 380 23.42 -2.43 21.62
N ASP A 381 22.91 -3.27 22.52
CA ASP A 381 23.20 -4.71 22.51
C ASP A 381 22.29 -5.50 21.54
N ILE A 382 21.14 -4.93 21.12
CA ILE A 382 20.22 -5.57 20.16
C ILE A 382 20.72 -5.41 18.71
N GLU A 383 21.45 -4.33 18.40
CA GLU A 383 22.06 -4.13 17.08
C GLU A 383 23.22 -5.10 16.80
N GLN A 384 23.80 -5.72 17.84
CA GLN A 384 24.89 -6.69 17.68
C GLN A 384 24.42 -8.15 17.53
N ASP A 385 23.17 -8.49 17.88
CA ASP A 385 22.63 -9.85 17.79
C ASP A 385 21.76 -10.11 16.54
N GLN A 386 21.70 -9.16 15.59
CA GLN A 386 21.03 -9.34 14.28
C GLN A 386 21.86 -10.14 13.26
N ALA A 387 22.65 -11.09 13.72
CA ALA A 387 23.21 -12.12 12.86
C ALA A 387 22.13 -13.19 12.59
N ALA A 388 21.59 -13.17 11.36
CA ALA A 388 20.68 -14.17 10.78
C ALA A 388 19.25 -14.21 11.34
N ALA A 389 18.37 -13.32 10.88
CA ALA A 389 16.94 -13.61 10.87
C ALA A 389 16.69 -14.82 9.96
N SER A 390 16.38 -15.97 10.55
CA SER A 390 16.06 -17.20 9.81
C SER A 390 14.82 -16.96 8.96
N LEU A 391 14.93 -17.13 7.64
CA LEU A 391 13.80 -17.10 6.71
C LEU A 391 12.68 -18.04 7.19
N ILE A 392 11.42 -17.65 7.00
CA ILE A 392 10.33 -18.63 7.10
C ILE A 392 10.50 -19.56 5.92
N GLU A 393 10.93 -20.79 6.19
CA GLU A 393 11.22 -21.79 5.18
C GLU A 393 9.99 -22.10 4.32
N GLN A 394 10.24 -22.43 3.05
CA GLN A 394 9.21 -22.81 2.09
C GLN A 394 8.32 -23.92 2.66
N ARG A 395 7.03 -23.64 2.85
CA ARG A 395 6.02 -24.63 3.25
C ARG A 395 5.17 -25.05 2.07
N ARG A 396 4.77 -26.32 2.10
CA ARG A 396 3.79 -26.90 1.21
C ARG A 396 2.51 -27.14 2.00
N ILE A 397 1.41 -26.49 1.60
CA ILE A 397 0.09 -26.80 2.14
C ILE A 397 -0.41 -28.06 1.42
N SER A 398 -0.60 -29.14 2.18
CA SER A 398 -1.23 -30.36 1.67
C SER A 398 -2.74 -30.17 1.52
N LEU A 399 -3.40 -31.06 0.77
CA LEU A 399 -4.86 -31.05 0.67
C LEU A 399 -5.52 -31.14 2.05
N ARG A 400 -4.97 -32.00 2.94
CA ARG A 400 -5.45 -32.14 4.31
C ARG A 400 -5.36 -30.84 5.09
N ASP A 401 -4.21 -30.15 5.06
CA ASP A 401 -4.02 -28.89 5.76
C ASP A 401 -5.01 -27.83 5.26
N GLY A 402 -5.24 -27.77 3.94
CA GLY A 402 -6.23 -26.89 3.34
C GLY A 402 -7.66 -27.16 3.84
N GLU A 403 -8.07 -28.42 3.96
CA GLU A 403 -9.40 -28.79 4.44
C GLU A 403 -9.59 -28.50 5.94
N GLU A 404 -8.54 -28.65 6.74
CA GLU A 404 -8.54 -28.27 8.16
C GLU A 404 -8.69 -26.74 8.33
N LEU A 405 -7.99 -25.96 7.49
CA LEU A 405 -8.13 -24.49 7.43
C LEU A 405 -9.51 -24.05 6.96
N LEU A 406 -10.06 -24.68 5.91
CA LEU A 406 -11.42 -24.41 5.43
C LEU A 406 -12.47 -24.70 6.51
N SER A 407 -12.31 -25.79 7.25
CA SER A 407 -13.18 -26.14 8.38
C SER A 407 -13.08 -25.11 9.51
N SER A 408 -11.87 -24.62 9.79
CA SER A 408 -11.66 -23.55 10.77
C SER A 408 -12.32 -22.24 10.34
N PHE A 409 -12.25 -21.88 9.05
CA PHE A 409 -12.91 -20.69 8.51
C PHE A 409 -14.43 -20.72 8.66
N ARG A 410 -15.06 -21.90 8.52
CA ARG A 410 -16.51 -22.05 8.68
C ARG A 410 -17.02 -21.66 10.07
N LEU A 411 -16.16 -21.69 11.09
CA LEU A 411 -16.51 -21.22 12.44
C LEU A 411 -16.55 -19.68 12.53
N MET A 412 -15.83 -18.97 11.65
CA MET A 412 -15.78 -17.50 11.59
C MET A 412 -16.85 -16.92 10.67
N ALA A 413 -17.20 -17.65 9.60
CA ALA A 413 -18.15 -17.22 8.57
C ALA A 413 -19.50 -16.66 9.08
N PRO A 414 -20.12 -17.16 10.17
CA PRO A 414 -21.43 -16.65 10.61
C PRO A 414 -21.44 -15.16 10.99
N CYS A 415 -20.31 -14.60 11.45
CA CYS A 415 -20.24 -13.18 11.81
C CYS A 415 -20.10 -12.26 10.59
N PHE A 416 -19.92 -12.83 9.39
CA PHE A 416 -19.79 -12.11 8.13
C PHE A 416 -20.61 -12.80 7.00
N PRO A 417 -21.96 -12.74 7.08
CA PRO A 417 -22.85 -13.50 6.18
C PRO A 417 -22.88 -13.00 4.72
N PHE A 418 -22.09 -11.97 4.39
CA PHE A 418 -21.95 -11.42 3.04
C PHE A 418 -21.20 -12.37 2.10
N VAL A 419 -20.37 -13.27 2.64
CA VAL A 419 -19.69 -14.33 1.89
C VAL A 419 -20.08 -15.68 2.50
N GLN A 420 -20.71 -16.54 1.71
CA GLN A 420 -21.23 -17.82 2.19
C GLN A 420 -20.50 -18.93 1.46
N ILE A 421 -19.96 -19.87 2.23
CA ILE A 421 -19.27 -21.05 1.71
C ILE A 421 -20.23 -22.24 1.84
N PRO A 422 -20.58 -22.91 0.73
CA PRO A 422 -21.42 -24.11 0.80
C PRO A 422 -20.83 -25.16 1.74
N GLN A 423 -21.68 -25.89 2.48
CA GLN A 423 -21.20 -26.89 3.43
C GLN A 423 -20.50 -28.07 2.75
N ASP A 424 -20.90 -28.38 1.52
CA ASP A 424 -20.33 -29.41 0.66
C ASP A 424 -19.10 -28.93 -0.14
N ALA A 425 -18.78 -27.63 -0.09
CA ALA A 425 -17.58 -27.10 -0.74
C ALA A 425 -16.32 -27.70 -0.11
N THR A 426 -15.42 -28.18 -0.95
CA THR A 426 -14.09 -28.71 -0.60
C THR A 426 -13.02 -27.81 -1.20
N VAL A 427 -11.79 -27.91 -0.71
CA VAL A 427 -10.63 -27.18 -1.25
C VAL A 427 -10.47 -27.41 -2.76
N PRO A 428 -10.56 -28.64 -3.31
CA PRO A 428 -10.47 -28.87 -4.75
C PRO A 428 -11.64 -28.28 -5.55
N SER A 429 -12.83 -28.20 -4.94
CA SER A 429 -13.98 -27.56 -5.58
C SER A 429 -13.79 -26.05 -5.67
N LEU A 430 -13.36 -25.41 -4.57
CA LEU A 430 -13.10 -23.98 -4.49
C LEU A 430 -11.89 -23.57 -5.32
N SER A 431 -10.85 -24.39 -5.42
CA SER A 431 -9.68 -24.11 -6.26
C SER A 431 -10.03 -24.03 -7.74
N LYS A 432 -11.13 -24.69 -8.16
CA LYS A 432 -11.64 -24.65 -9.54
C LYS A 432 -12.63 -23.50 -9.75
N SER A 433 -13.54 -23.28 -8.79
CA SER A 433 -14.63 -22.30 -8.95
C SER A 433 -14.29 -20.89 -8.48
N SER A 434 -13.49 -20.75 -7.43
CA SER A 434 -13.22 -19.48 -6.75
C SER A 434 -11.83 -19.50 -6.08
N PRO A 435 -10.75 -19.60 -6.87
CA PRO A 435 -9.39 -19.75 -6.35
C PRO A 435 -8.90 -18.56 -5.53
N PHE A 436 -9.34 -17.33 -5.84
CA PHE A 436 -8.94 -16.15 -5.06
C PHE A 436 -9.66 -16.09 -3.72
N LEU A 437 -10.96 -16.42 -3.69
CA LEU A 437 -11.71 -16.60 -2.45
C LEU A 437 -11.13 -17.72 -1.58
N LEU A 438 -10.76 -18.87 -2.16
CA LEU A 438 -10.09 -19.94 -1.43
C LEU A 438 -8.81 -19.44 -0.75
N MET A 439 -7.99 -18.67 -1.47
CA MET A 439 -6.77 -18.12 -0.90
C MET A 439 -7.08 -17.17 0.26
N ALA A 440 -8.08 -16.28 0.14
CA ALA A 440 -8.52 -15.42 1.25
C ALA A 440 -8.96 -16.23 2.49
N ILE A 441 -9.69 -17.32 2.27
CA ILE A 441 -10.17 -18.24 3.31
C ILE A 441 -8.99 -18.89 4.03
N LEU A 442 -8.04 -19.45 3.28
CA LEU A 442 -6.85 -20.12 3.83
C LEU A 442 -5.98 -19.12 4.59
N THR A 443 -5.75 -17.92 4.04
CA THR A 443 -5.03 -16.84 4.73
C THR A 443 -5.71 -16.48 6.04
N SER A 444 -7.03 -16.23 6.03
CA SER A 444 -7.78 -15.87 7.24
C SER A 444 -7.77 -16.97 8.30
N ALA A 445 -7.92 -18.24 7.90
CA ALA A 445 -7.92 -19.38 8.81
C ALA A 445 -6.53 -19.69 9.40
N SER A 446 -5.46 -19.30 8.70
CA SER A 446 -4.09 -19.55 9.13
C SER A 446 -3.61 -18.64 10.26
N ILE A 447 -4.44 -17.71 10.77
CA ILE A 447 -4.07 -16.72 11.81
C ILE A 447 -3.52 -17.32 13.11
N LYS A 448 -3.82 -18.60 13.39
CA LYS A 448 -3.31 -19.36 14.54
C LYS A 448 -1.92 -19.98 14.31
N ASP A 449 -1.43 -19.96 13.06
CA ASP A 449 -0.09 -20.35 12.64
C ASP A 449 0.58 -19.12 11.99
N PRO A 450 1.17 -18.21 12.78
CA PRO A 450 1.69 -16.95 12.26
C PRO A 450 2.69 -17.10 11.10
N PRO A 451 3.66 -18.04 11.12
CA PRO A 451 4.51 -18.29 9.96
C PRO A 451 3.75 -18.63 8.68
N LEU A 452 2.75 -19.52 8.77
CA LEU A 452 1.90 -19.89 7.64
C LEU A 452 1.05 -18.70 7.17
N TYR A 453 0.50 -17.95 8.11
CA TYR A 453 -0.25 -16.73 7.84
C TYR A 453 0.57 -15.72 7.05
N HIS A 454 1.81 -15.44 7.44
CA HIS A 454 2.65 -14.48 6.72
C HIS A 454 2.96 -14.92 5.29
N GLN A 455 3.20 -16.22 5.08
CA GLN A 455 3.41 -16.75 3.73
C GLN A 455 2.14 -16.67 2.88
N MET A 456 0.98 -17.00 3.45
CA MET A 456 -0.32 -16.92 2.79
C MET A 456 -0.74 -15.48 2.52
N ASP A 457 -0.44 -14.55 3.43
CA ASP A 457 -0.72 -13.13 3.30
C ASP A 457 0.14 -12.51 2.18
N HIS A 458 1.43 -12.85 2.14
CA HIS A 458 2.33 -12.45 1.07
C HIS A 458 1.80 -12.91 -0.31
N GLU A 459 1.42 -14.19 -0.44
CA GLU A 459 0.87 -14.70 -1.70
C GLU A 459 -0.47 -14.05 -2.06
N PHE A 460 -1.34 -13.84 -1.07
CA PHE A 460 -2.61 -13.14 -1.29
C PHE A 460 -2.37 -11.73 -1.84
N ARG A 461 -1.52 -10.94 -1.18
CA ARG A 461 -1.16 -9.57 -1.60
C ARG A 461 -0.49 -9.55 -2.95
N ARG A 462 0.39 -10.51 -3.26
CA ARG A 462 1.04 -10.63 -4.56
C ARG A 462 0.03 -10.83 -5.68
N VAL A 463 -0.94 -11.73 -5.50
CA VAL A 463 -1.99 -11.98 -6.48
C VAL A 463 -2.96 -10.80 -6.54
N LEU A 464 -3.33 -10.19 -5.42
CA LEU A 464 -4.15 -8.98 -5.38
C LEU A 464 -3.48 -7.86 -6.20
N SER A 465 -2.20 -7.59 -5.93
CA SER A 465 -1.40 -6.59 -6.64
C SER A 465 -1.30 -6.91 -8.13
N SER A 466 -0.96 -8.15 -8.50
CA SER A 466 -0.77 -8.52 -9.90
C SER A 466 -2.08 -8.58 -10.68
N LYS A 467 -3.10 -9.27 -10.15
CA LYS A 467 -4.33 -9.60 -10.90
C LYS A 467 -5.41 -8.54 -10.77
N VAL A 468 -5.64 -8.01 -9.57
CA VAL A 468 -6.73 -7.05 -9.34
C VAL A 468 -6.27 -5.61 -9.57
N ILE A 469 -5.09 -5.24 -9.07
CA ILE A 469 -4.59 -3.87 -9.15
C ILE A 469 -3.90 -3.61 -10.49
N VAL A 470 -2.87 -4.40 -10.84
CA VAL A 470 -2.04 -4.18 -12.04
C VAL A 470 -2.76 -4.62 -13.32
N GLU A 471 -3.29 -5.84 -13.37
CA GLU A 471 -4.00 -6.35 -14.56
C GLU A 471 -5.46 -5.87 -14.64
N GLY A 472 -5.98 -5.21 -13.59
CA GLY A 472 -7.35 -4.67 -13.57
C GLY A 472 -8.45 -5.72 -13.68
N GLN A 473 -8.18 -6.99 -13.34
CA GLN A 473 -9.16 -8.07 -13.49
C GLN A 473 -10.31 -7.89 -12.51
N LYS A 474 -11.54 -8.10 -13.01
CA LYS A 474 -12.77 -8.00 -12.24
C LYS A 474 -13.60 -9.27 -12.36
N SER A 475 -13.88 -9.87 -11.22
CA SER A 475 -14.76 -11.04 -11.11
C SER A 475 -15.43 -11.04 -9.73
N LEU A 476 -16.52 -11.80 -9.60
CA LEU A 476 -17.14 -12.04 -8.30
C LEU A 476 -16.17 -12.75 -7.35
N ASP A 477 -15.30 -13.64 -7.84
CA ASP A 477 -14.26 -14.31 -7.04
C ASP A 477 -13.29 -13.30 -6.39
N PHE A 478 -12.78 -12.34 -7.17
CA PHE A 478 -11.92 -11.28 -6.63
C PHE A 478 -12.63 -10.44 -5.58
N LEU A 479 -13.90 -10.10 -5.81
CA LEU A 479 -14.70 -9.33 -4.87
C LEU A 479 -14.95 -10.10 -3.56
N LEU A 480 -15.33 -11.38 -3.65
CA LEU A 480 -15.59 -12.21 -2.48
C LEU A 480 -14.30 -12.47 -1.69
N GLY A 481 -13.17 -12.72 -2.36
CA GLY A 481 -11.88 -12.87 -1.70
C GLY A 481 -11.41 -11.58 -1.02
N LEU A 482 -11.63 -10.42 -1.65
CA LEU A 482 -11.39 -9.12 -1.02
C LEU A 482 -12.30 -8.91 0.20
N LEU A 483 -13.59 -9.21 0.12
CA LEU A 483 -14.51 -9.07 1.25
C LEU A 483 -14.08 -9.94 2.44
N VAL A 484 -13.70 -11.20 2.20
CA VAL A 484 -13.17 -12.08 3.26
C VAL A 484 -11.87 -11.54 3.83
N TYR A 485 -10.91 -11.18 2.97
CA TYR A 485 -9.62 -10.67 3.41
C TYR A 485 -9.77 -9.38 4.23
N ILE A 486 -10.58 -8.43 3.77
CA ILE A 486 -10.81 -7.16 4.49
C ILE A 486 -11.59 -7.37 5.80
N ALA A 487 -12.57 -8.28 5.84
CA ALA A 487 -13.36 -8.54 7.04
C ALA A 487 -12.54 -9.28 8.13
N CYS A 488 -11.75 -10.27 7.71
CA CYS A 488 -10.98 -11.13 8.61
C CYS A 488 -9.59 -10.57 8.93
N LEU A 489 -9.00 -9.79 8.03
CA LEU A 489 -7.62 -9.28 8.13
C LEU A 489 -7.62 -7.77 8.02
N ALA A 490 -7.96 -7.14 9.14
CA ALA A 490 -7.62 -5.75 9.41
C ALA A 490 -6.13 -5.62 9.77
N ILE A 491 -5.25 -5.94 8.82
CA ILE A 491 -3.81 -5.63 8.86
C ILE A 491 -3.41 -5.15 7.48
N ASP A 492 -3.03 -3.87 7.41
CA ASP A 492 -2.49 -3.13 6.26
C ASP A 492 -3.14 -3.38 4.89
N LEU A 493 -4.15 -2.59 4.53
CA LEU A 493 -4.61 -2.46 3.14
C LEU A 493 -4.05 -1.20 2.46
N GLY A 494 -3.16 -0.45 3.13
CA GLY A 494 -2.66 0.85 2.65
C GLY A 494 -3.75 1.90 2.41
N LEU A 495 -4.93 1.77 3.04
CA LEU A 495 -6.08 2.66 2.82
C LEU A 495 -5.90 4.06 3.43
N ASP A 496 -4.82 4.27 4.17
CA ASP A 496 -4.36 5.53 4.75
C ASP A 496 -3.30 6.26 3.90
N ARG A 497 -2.81 5.65 2.82
CA ARG A 497 -1.84 6.22 1.87
C ARG A 497 -2.53 6.78 0.63
N GLU A 498 -1.85 7.69 -0.09
CA GLU A 498 -2.43 8.41 -1.24
C GLU A 498 -2.95 7.46 -2.34
N LEU A 499 -4.00 7.95 -3.02
CA LEU A 499 -4.92 7.19 -3.87
C LEU A 499 -4.20 6.47 -5.03
N PRO A 500 -4.50 5.19 -5.29
CA PRO A 500 -4.14 4.56 -6.56
C PRO A 500 -4.84 5.30 -7.72
N ASN A 501 -4.10 5.62 -8.77
CA ASN A 501 -4.63 6.27 -9.97
C ASN A 501 -5.64 5.36 -10.70
N LEU A 502 -6.89 5.82 -10.83
CA LEU A 502 -8.10 5.06 -11.23
C LEU A 502 -8.40 5.09 -12.75
N SER A 503 -7.40 5.21 -13.61
CA SER A 503 -7.62 5.36 -15.05
C SER A 503 -7.53 4.01 -15.80
N ASN A 504 -8.64 3.26 -15.76
CA ASN A 504 -9.18 2.35 -16.81
C ASN A 504 -9.71 1.03 -16.27
N PHE A 505 -11.03 0.94 -16.20
CA PHE A 505 -11.79 -0.12 -15.56
C PHE A 505 -12.57 -0.96 -16.60
N ASN A 506 -11.89 -1.48 -17.63
CA ASN A 506 -12.54 -2.21 -18.71
C ASN A 506 -12.60 -3.74 -18.50
N ALA A 507 -13.72 -4.32 -19.00
CA ALA A 507 -14.17 -5.72 -19.02
C ALA A 507 -14.44 -6.39 -17.67
N ILE A 508 -15.65 -6.15 -17.12
CA ILE A 508 -16.21 -6.95 -16.02
C ILE A 508 -16.50 -8.36 -16.55
N ARG A 509 -15.96 -9.40 -15.90
CA ARG A 509 -16.45 -10.77 -16.14
C ARG A 509 -17.83 -10.91 -15.50
N THR A 510 -18.85 -11.20 -16.31
CA THR A 510 -20.25 -11.36 -15.86
C THR A 510 -20.54 -12.75 -15.30
N GLU A 511 -19.60 -13.69 -15.45
CA GLU A 511 -19.67 -15.05 -14.92
C GLU A 511 -19.92 -15.04 -13.40
N GLY A 512 -21.06 -15.61 -12.98
CA GLY A 512 -21.50 -15.65 -11.58
C GLY A 512 -22.17 -14.37 -11.05
N LEU A 513 -22.18 -13.28 -11.81
CA LEU A 513 -22.86 -12.03 -11.44
C LEU A 513 -24.35 -12.04 -11.80
N ILE A 514 -24.70 -12.57 -12.97
CA ILE A 514 -26.06 -12.58 -13.51
C ILE A 514 -26.47 -14.01 -13.86
N GLU A 515 -27.67 -14.41 -13.44
CA GLU A 515 -28.33 -15.66 -13.81
C GLU A 515 -29.79 -15.36 -14.14
N ASN A 516 -30.29 -15.84 -15.29
CA ASN A 516 -31.65 -15.57 -15.77
C ASN A 516 -32.03 -14.08 -15.81
N ASP A 517 -31.12 -13.22 -16.29
CA ASP A 517 -31.27 -11.75 -16.34
C ASP A 517 -31.44 -11.04 -14.97
N GLU A 518 -31.20 -11.75 -13.85
CA GLU A 518 -31.17 -11.18 -12.50
C GLU A 518 -29.79 -11.30 -11.84
N PHE A 519 -29.46 -10.36 -10.95
CA PHE A 519 -28.27 -10.50 -10.13
C PHE A 519 -28.38 -11.71 -9.21
N THR A 520 -27.33 -12.53 -9.18
CA THR A 520 -27.28 -13.71 -8.31
C THR A 520 -27.35 -13.30 -6.83
N LYS A 521 -27.83 -14.20 -5.97
CA LYS A 521 -27.82 -13.99 -4.51
C LYS A 521 -26.42 -13.66 -3.99
N ALA A 522 -25.38 -14.26 -4.57
CA ALA A 522 -23.99 -13.99 -4.21
C ALA A 522 -23.55 -12.57 -4.59
N ALA A 523 -23.91 -12.07 -5.78
CA ALA A 523 -23.62 -10.71 -6.20
C ALA A 523 -24.34 -9.66 -5.32
N LYS A 524 -25.63 -9.89 -5.02
CA LYS A 524 -26.42 -9.02 -4.12
C LYS A 524 -25.79 -8.93 -2.73
N ARG A 525 -25.40 -10.07 -2.14
CA ARG A 525 -24.72 -10.10 -0.83
C ARG A 525 -23.34 -9.45 -0.86
N ALA A 526 -22.55 -9.69 -1.89
CA ALA A 526 -21.25 -9.05 -2.04
C ALA A 526 -21.37 -7.53 -2.09
N TYR A 527 -22.34 -7.00 -2.86
CA TYR A 527 -22.60 -5.56 -2.93
C TYR A 527 -22.99 -4.96 -1.57
N LEU A 528 -23.88 -5.64 -0.83
CA LEU A 528 -24.26 -5.24 0.52
C LEU A 528 -23.08 -5.32 1.51
N GLY A 529 -22.20 -6.31 1.35
CA GLY A 529 -20.98 -6.46 2.14
C GLY A 529 -19.97 -5.35 1.88
N CYS A 530 -19.83 -4.91 0.63
CA CYS A 530 -19.01 -3.75 0.27
C CYS A 530 -19.51 -2.49 0.97
N TYR A 531 -20.82 -2.24 0.96
CA TYR A 531 -21.41 -1.11 1.69
C TYR A 531 -21.16 -1.23 3.20
N TYR A 532 -21.42 -2.39 3.78
CA TYR A 532 -21.25 -2.63 5.21
C TYR A 532 -19.82 -2.33 5.70
N LEU A 533 -18.82 -2.90 5.02
CA LEU A 533 -17.41 -2.67 5.36
C LEU A 533 -16.97 -1.24 5.05
N SER A 534 -17.33 -0.70 3.87
CA SER A 534 -16.97 0.67 3.49
C SER A 534 -17.49 1.67 4.52
N SER A 535 -18.77 1.54 4.91
CA SER A 535 -19.37 2.38 5.93
C SER A 535 -18.66 2.23 7.28
N ALA A 536 -18.37 1.00 7.72
CA ALA A 536 -17.70 0.72 8.99
C ALA A 536 -16.31 1.38 9.09
N TYR A 537 -15.48 1.19 8.07
CA TYR A 537 -14.13 1.75 8.08
C TYR A 537 -14.10 3.25 7.87
N CYS A 538 -14.97 3.80 7.01
CA CYS A 538 -15.05 5.25 6.81
C CYS A 538 -15.40 5.96 8.12
N GLN A 539 -16.32 5.41 8.93
CA GLN A 539 -16.60 5.91 10.26
C GLN A 539 -15.38 5.85 11.18
N GLY A 540 -14.77 4.67 11.34
CA GLY A 540 -13.63 4.49 12.24
C GLY A 540 -12.47 5.43 11.89
N PHE A 541 -12.10 5.49 10.61
CA PHE A 541 -10.99 6.32 10.13
C PHE A 541 -11.33 7.81 9.95
N GLY A 542 -12.59 8.22 10.12
CA GLY A 542 -13.02 9.61 9.88
C GLY A 542 -12.92 10.03 8.41
N LYS A 543 -13.12 9.10 7.47
CA LYS A 543 -13.06 9.32 6.02
C LYS A 543 -14.47 9.36 5.38
N PRO A 544 -14.67 10.05 4.25
CA PRO A 544 -15.95 10.02 3.55
C PRO A 544 -16.23 8.65 2.93
N ASN A 545 -17.46 8.14 3.09
CA ASN A 545 -17.90 6.91 2.41
C ASN A 545 -18.31 7.21 0.95
N ASN A 546 -17.54 6.68 0.00
CA ASN A 546 -17.78 6.84 -1.44
C ASN A 546 -18.87 5.88 -1.97
N LEU A 547 -19.17 4.79 -1.26
CA LEU A 547 -20.29 3.89 -1.60
C LEU A 547 -21.51 4.27 -0.77
N ARG A 548 -22.28 5.25 -1.27
CA ARG A 548 -23.48 5.76 -0.59
C ARG A 548 -24.60 4.72 -0.59
N TYR A 549 -25.38 4.74 0.48
CA TYR A 549 -26.62 3.97 0.56
C TYR A 549 -27.59 4.34 -0.56
N SER A 550 -28.25 3.35 -1.14
CA SER A 550 -29.27 3.56 -2.18
C SER A 550 -30.43 2.59 -2.01
N ASN A 551 -31.60 2.94 -2.57
CA ASN A 551 -32.81 2.10 -2.51
C ASN A 551 -32.61 0.71 -3.13
N VAL A 552 -31.61 0.55 -4.01
CA VAL A 552 -31.23 -0.75 -4.57
C VAL A 552 -30.73 -1.71 -3.49
N MET A 553 -30.08 -1.19 -2.43
CA MET A 553 -29.63 -2.00 -1.30
C MET A 553 -30.81 -2.56 -0.48
N ASP A 554 -31.89 -1.79 -0.33
CA ASP A 554 -33.13 -2.28 0.31
C ASP A 554 -33.72 -3.43 -0.49
N VAL A 555 -33.93 -3.22 -1.81
CA VAL A 555 -34.47 -4.24 -2.71
C VAL A 555 -33.62 -5.51 -2.72
N HIS A 556 -32.30 -5.37 -2.76
CA HIS A 556 -31.39 -6.51 -2.69
C HIS A 556 -31.47 -7.22 -1.35
N GLY A 557 -31.49 -6.50 -0.23
CA GLY A 557 -31.61 -7.09 1.10
C GLY A 557 -32.95 -7.81 1.31
N GLU A 558 -34.06 -7.21 0.89
CA GLU A 558 -35.41 -7.80 0.96
C GLU A 558 -35.49 -9.10 0.15
N SER A 559 -34.90 -9.13 -1.05
CA SER A 559 -34.87 -10.34 -1.89
C SER A 559 -34.07 -11.52 -1.31
N LEU A 560 -33.35 -11.30 -0.21
CA LEU A 560 -32.57 -12.33 0.48
C LEU A 560 -33.28 -12.88 1.74
N LEU A 561 -34.44 -12.32 2.13
CA LEU A 561 -35.16 -12.71 3.34
C LEU A 561 -35.76 -14.12 3.27
N ASP A 562 -36.03 -14.62 2.06
CA ASP A 562 -36.56 -15.98 1.84
C ASP A 562 -35.57 -17.09 2.18
N ASP A 563 -34.30 -16.74 2.41
CA ASP A 563 -33.22 -17.66 2.74
C ASP A 563 -32.80 -17.46 4.20
N GLU A 564 -33.14 -18.40 5.08
CA GLU A 564 -32.89 -18.27 6.53
C GLU A 564 -31.41 -18.00 6.87
N LEU A 565 -30.49 -18.53 6.06
CA LEU A 565 -29.05 -18.32 6.25
C LEU A 565 -28.61 -16.90 5.86
N LEU A 566 -29.39 -16.20 5.05
CA LEU A 566 -29.09 -14.86 4.51
C LEU A 566 -29.95 -13.77 5.12
N ALA A 567 -31.03 -14.11 5.82
CA ALA A 567 -31.88 -13.17 6.54
C ALA A 567 -31.13 -12.19 7.46
N PRO A 568 -30.01 -12.55 8.13
CA PRO A 568 -29.22 -11.59 8.90
C PRO A 568 -28.63 -10.44 8.07
N VAL A 569 -28.32 -10.64 6.78
CA VAL A 569 -27.67 -9.64 5.90
C VAL A 569 -28.48 -8.34 5.84
N HIS A 570 -29.79 -8.45 5.59
CA HIS A 570 -30.67 -7.28 5.48
C HIS A 570 -30.74 -6.50 6.80
N SER A 571 -30.86 -7.22 7.91
CA SER A 571 -30.93 -6.62 9.26
C SER A 571 -29.61 -5.91 9.61
N MET A 572 -28.45 -6.50 9.27
CA MET A 572 -27.13 -5.89 9.48
C MET A 572 -26.96 -4.59 8.70
N VAL A 573 -27.37 -4.57 7.43
CA VAL A 573 -27.25 -3.40 6.56
C VAL A 573 -28.13 -2.25 7.05
N ARG A 574 -29.38 -2.52 7.45
CA ARG A 574 -30.29 -1.51 7.99
C ARG A 574 -29.75 -0.89 9.28
N LEU A 575 -29.21 -1.71 10.18
CA LEU A 575 -28.61 -1.24 11.43
C LEU A 575 -27.34 -0.41 11.17
N ARG A 576 -26.50 -0.85 10.22
CA ARG A 576 -25.31 -0.09 9.80
C ARG A 576 -25.70 1.26 9.19
N ARG A 577 -26.76 1.30 8.38
CA ARG A 577 -27.27 2.55 7.79
C ARG A 577 -27.74 3.53 8.85
N LEU A 578 -28.43 3.05 9.89
CA LEU A 578 -28.81 3.91 11.02
C LEU A 578 -27.58 4.54 11.70
N ASN A 579 -26.55 3.73 11.97
CA ASN A 579 -25.30 4.22 12.54
C ASN A 579 -24.58 5.25 11.64
N GLU A 580 -24.60 5.03 10.33
CA GLU A 580 -24.04 5.95 9.34
C GLU A 580 -24.81 7.28 9.30
N LYS A 581 -26.15 7.26 9.30
CA LYS A 581 -26.98 8.47 9.35
C LYS A 581 -26.65 9.34 10.57
N ILE A 582 -26.50 8.70 11.72
CA ILE A 582 -26.11 9.36 12.98
C ILE A 582 -24.77 10.09 12.80
N THR A 583 -23.79 9.43 12.16
CA THR A 583 -22.46 9.98 11.92
C THR A 583 -22.46 11.11 10.86
N GLU A 584 -23.19 10.94 9.76
CA GLU A 584 -23.31 11.90 8.66
C GLU A 584 -23.98 13.22 9.11
N LEU A 585 -25.04 13.13 9.92
CA LEU A 585 -25.73 14.29 10.46
C LEU A 585 -24.79 15.15 11.32
N HIS A 586 -23.90 14.51 12.08
CA HIS A 586 -22.90 15.20 12.89
C HIS A 586 -21.81 15.89 12.04
N ALA A 587 -21.32 15.24 10.98
CA ALA A 587 -20.30 15.80 10.11
C ALA A 587 -20.78 17.07 9.36
N ASN A 588 -22.07 17.12 9.02
CA ASN A 588 -22.69 18.21 8.26
C ASN A 588 -23.45 19.22 9.14
N LYS A 589 -23.38 19.11 10.48
CA LYS A 589 -24.08 20.00 11.41
C LYS A 589 -23.56 21.43 11.28
N GLN A 590 -24.30 22.29 10.58
CA GLN A 590 -24.12 23.74 10.63
C GLN A 590 -24.72 24.23 11.94
N LEU A 591 -23.89 24.80 12.80
CA LEU A 591 -24.33 25.33 14.08
C LEU A 591 -25.17 26.58 13.83
N SER A 592 -26.35 26.69 14.45
CA SER A 592 -27.14 27.90 14.36
C SER A 592 -26.60 28.97 15.32
N ASP A 593 -26.98 30.23 15.10
CA ASP A 593 -26.70 31.33 16.02
C ASP A 593 -27.61 31.29 17.28
N ASP A 594 -28.56 30.35 17.35
CA ASP A 594 -29.53 30.18 18.45
C ASP A 594 -29.24 28.89 19.26
N PRO A 595 -28.67 29.02 20.48
CA PRO A 595 -28.42 27.89 21.38
C PRO A 595 -29.65 27.06 21.75
N HIS A 596 -30.84 27.68 21.78
CA HIS A 596 -32.08 26.98 22.13
C HIS A 596 -32.54 26.09 20.96
N LEU A 597 -32.42 26.60 19.73
CA LEU A 597 -32.70 25.85 18.52
C LEU A 597 -31.75 24.66 18.36
N ASP A 598 -30.46 24.84 18.67
CA ASP A 598 -29.46 23.76 18.66
C ASP A 598 -29.79 22.66 19.68
N SER A 599 -30.26 23.03 20.88
CA SER A 599 -30.71 22.09 21.92
C SER A 599 -31.97 21.33 21.50
N LEU A 600 -32.96 22.03 20.94
CA LEU A 600 -34.20 21.42 20.45
C LEU A 600 -33.92 20.44 19.29
N ASN A 601 -33.02 20.82 18.37
CA ASN A 601 -32.58 19.95 17.28
C ASN A 601 -31.89 18.70 17.81
N ALA A 602 -31.05 18.82 18.86
CA ALA A 602 -30.41 17.67 19.49
C ALA A 602 -31.43 16.70 20.12
N GLU A 603 -32.42 17.21 20.85
CA GLU A 603 -33.49 16.38 21.42
C GLU A 603 -34.31 15.68 20.33
N LEU A 604 -34.69 16.43 19.27
CA LEU A 604 -35.46 15.89 18.16
C LEU A 604 -34.69 14.78 17.43
N ASN A 605 -33.40 14.99 17.13
CA ASN A 605 -32.59 13.98 16.45
C ASN A 605 -32.40 12.73 17.32
N VAL A 606 -32.17 12.88 18.63
CA VAL A 606 -32.11 11.74 19.56
C VAL A 606 -33.43 10.97 19.56
N GLN A 607 -34.58 11.65 19.60
CA GLN A 607 -35.89 10.99 19.52
C GLN A 607 -36.09 10.25 18.19
N ILE A 608 -35.72 10.87 17.06
CA ILE A 608 -35.79 10.26 15.73
C ILE A 608 -34.96 8.98 15.68
N PHE A 609 -33.68 9.04 16.06
CA PHE A 609 -32.81 7.87 15.99
C PHE A 609 -33.18 6.78 16.98
N THR A 610 -33.68 7.15 18.17
CA THR A 610 -34.20 6.17 19.14
C THR A 610 -35.44 5.47 18.57
N SER A 611 -36.32 6.21 17.88
CA SER A 611 -37.49 5.64 17.20
C SER A 611 -37.10 4.75 16.02
N GLU A 612 -36.13 5.15 15.20
CA GLU A 612 -35.62 4.32 14.10
C GLU A 612 -34.97 3.03 14.62
N LEU A 613 -34.21 3.09 15.72
CA LEU A 613 -33.64 1.90 16.35
C LEU A 613 -34.72 0.99 16.91
N GLN A 614 -35.77 1.56 17.52
CA GLN A 614 -36.90 0.77 18.00
C GLN A 614 -37.64 0.10 16.85
N GLN A 615 -37.88 0.79 15.74
CA GLN A 615 -38.46 0.21 14.53
C GLN A 615 -37.59 -0.94 13.98
N TRP A 616 -36.26 -0.81 14.05
CA TRP A 616 -35.36 -1.89 13.70
C TRP A 616 -35.52 -3.09 14.65
N ARG A 617 -35.61 -2.87 15.97
CA ARG A 617 -35.84 -3.93 16.97
C ARG A 617 -37.17 -4.66 16.72
N ASP A 618 -38.23 -3.92 16.41
CA ASP A 618 -39.57 -4.47 16.19
C ASP A 618 -39.66 -5.25 14.86
N SER A 619 -38.91 -4.83 13.84
CA SER A 619 -38.91 -5.49 12.51
C SER A 619 -37.90 -6.62 12.37
N THR A 620 -36.97 -6.80 13.34
CA THR A 620 -35.92 -7.82 13.26
C THR A 620 -36.30 -9.05 14.09
N PRO A 621 -36.37 -10.26 13.49
CA PRO A 621 -36.66 -11.49 14.23
C PRO A 621 -35.71 -11.70 15.42
N VAL A 622 -36.25 -12.20 16.55
CA VAL A 622 -35.48 -12.44 17.79
C VAL A 622 -34.28 -13.35 17.56
N VAL A 623 -34.42 -14.35 16.68
CA VAL A 623 -33.33 -15.26 16.31
C VAL A 623 -32.14 -14.50 15.70
N ILE A 624 -32.41 -13.45 14.91
CA ILE A 624 -31.40 -12.64 14.25
C ILE A 624 -30.85 -11.58 15.20
N SER A 625 -31.71 -10.89 15.95
CA SER A 625 -31.29 -9.83 16.88
C SER A 625 -30.53 -10.38 18.10
N SER A 626 -30.70 -11.66 18.44
CA SER A 626 -29.94 -12.34 19.49
C SER A 626 -28.58 -12.88 19.06
N LEU A 627 -28.23 -12.84 17.76
CA LEU A 627 -26.90 -13.23 17.29
C LEU A 627 -25.83 -12.34 17.93
N PRO A 628 -24.72 -12.92 18.47
CA PRO A 628 -23.73 -12.17 19.24
C PRO A 628 -23.23 -10.88 18.59
N TYR A 629 -22.89 -10.93 17.30
CA TYR A 629 -22.38 -9.79 16.56
C TYR A 629 -23.46 -8.74 16.25
N MET A 630 -24.73 -9.17 16.10
CA MET A 630 -25.86 -8.29 15.81
C MET A 630 -26.28 -7.53 17.07
N ALA A 631 -26.44 -8.25 18.18
CA ALA A 631 -26.77 -7.68 19.49
C ALA A 631 -25.69 -6.72 20.00
N LEU A 632 -24.42 -6.99 19.68
CA LEU A 632 -23.31 -6.09 19.98
C LEU A 632 -23.39 -4.81 19.13
N ALA A 633 -23.64 -4.93 17.82
CA ALA A 633 -23.80 -3.78 16.93
C ALA A 633 -25.00 -2.92 17.32
N GLU A 634 -26.11 -3.52 17.73
CA GLU A 634 -27.32 -2.82 18.16
C GLU A 634 -27.07 -1.97 19.42
N ARG A 635 -26.40 -2.54 20.42
CA ARG A 635 -25.96 -1.80 21.62
C ARG A 635 -24.95 -0.70 21.29
N PHE A 636 -24.12 -0.88 20.27
CA PHE A 636 -23.24 0.18 19.83
C PHE A 636 -24.01 1.34 19.19
N VAL A 637 -25.07 1.06 18.43
CA VAL A 637 -25.93 2.13 17.90
C VAL A 637 -26.61 2.91 19.03
N ASP A 638 -27.04 2.25 20.11
CA ASP A 638 -27.50 2.92 21.35
C ASP A 638 -26.42 3.91 21.88
N ILE A 639 -25.13 3.52 21.92
CA ILE A 639 -24.03 4.41 22.31
C ILE A 639 -23.89 5.56 21.30
N SER A 640 -23.91 5.25 20.00
CA SER A 640 -23.77 6.24 18.93
C SER A 640 -24.79 7.35 19.08
N ILE A 641 -26.08 7.03 19.30
CA ILE A 641 -27.20 7.98 19.45
C ILE A 641 -26.92 9.07 20.48
N TYR A 642 -26.23 8.77 21.59
CA TYR A 642 -25.94 9.79 22.59
C TYR A 642 -24.54 10.37 22.44
N SER A 643 -23.56 9.55 22.04
CA SER A 643 -22.17 9.98 21.90
C SER A 643 -21.95 10.94 20.72
N TYR A 644 -22.79 10.88 19.67
CA TYR A 644 -22.68 11.78 18.52
C TYR A 644 -23.01 13.24 18.90
N GLU A 645 -24.09 13.51 19.64
CA GLU A 645 -24.41 14.88 20.09
C GLU A 645 -23.33 15.44 21.01
N LEU A 646 -22.68 14.58 21.79
CA LEU A 646 -21.57 14.93 22.68
C LEU A 646 -20.23 15.11 21.93
N GLY A 647 -20.21 14.74 20.64
CA GLY A 647 -19.03 14.73 19.78
C GLY A 647 -17.95 13.75 20.21
N PHE A 648 -18.26 12.78 21.08
CA PHE A 648 -17.26 11.87 21.67
C PHE A 648 -16.62 10.91 20.68
N LEU A 649 -17.12 10.80 19.45
CA LEU A 649 -16.47 10.06 18.37
C LEU A 649 -16.00 10.96 17.22
N ARG A 650 -16.10 12.29 17.36
CA ARG A 650 -15.67 13.24 16.32
C ARG A 650 -14.15 13.30 16.21
N LYS A 651 -13.69 13.52 14.98
CA LYS A 651 -12.29 13.62 14.55
C LYS A 651 -12.09 14.85 13.63
N PRO A 652 -11.06 15.69 13.84
CA PRO A 652 -10.25 15.78 15.05
C PRO A 652 -11.09 16.32 16.22
N TYR A 653 -11.02 15.64 17.37
CA TYR A 653 -11.86 15.98 18.52
C TYR A 653 -11.51 17.35 19.16
N ARG A 654 -10.25 17.77 19.03
CA ARG A 654 -9.73 19.01 19.65
C ARG A 654 -10.40 20.27 19.09
N ASP A 655 -10.60 20.32 17.79
CA ASP A 655 -11.25 21.45 17.12
C ASP A 655 -12.72 21.56 17.52
N HIS A 656 -13.35 20.43 17.82
CA HIS A 656 -14.71 20.41 18.33
C HIS A 656 -14.84 20.97 19.74
N LEU A 657 -13.93 20.62 20.66
CA LEU A 657 -13.91 21.23 21.99
C LEU A 657 -13.73 22.75 21.90
N ARG A 658 -12.80 23.24 21.06
CA ARG A 658 -12.57 24.68 20.84
C ARG A 658 -13.79 25.38 20.26
N SER A 659 -14.50 24.75 19.34
CA SER A 659 -15.72 25.31 18.72
C SER A 659 -16.93 25.40 19.66
N GLN A 660 -16.87 24.75 20.83
CA GLN A 660 -17.96 24.65 21.80
C GLN A 660 -17.78 25.59 23.01
N GLU A 661 -16.67 26.33 23.11
CA GLU A 661 -16.35 27.19 24.27
C GLU A 661 -17.40 28.29 24.57
N ASN A 662 -18.32 28.58 23.64
CA ASN A 662 -19.33 29.65 23.76
C ASN A 662 -20.78 29.19 23.45
N LYS A 663 -21.16 27.92 23.67
CA LYS A 663 -22.45 27.38 23.18
C LYS A 663 -23.36 26.75 24.25
N ALA A 664 -24.58 26.39 23.83
CA ALA A 664 -25.71 25.90 24.62
C ALA A 664 -25.33 24.84 25.69
N PRO A 665 -26.03 24.83 26.84
CA PRO A 665 -25.80 23.82 27.87
C PRO A 665 -26.06 22.40 27.34
N VAL A 666 -25.16 21.48 27.68
CA VAL A 666 -25.30 20.07 27.32
C VAL A 666 -26.48 19.46 28.08
N ILE A 667 -27.27 18.66 27.36
CA ILE A 667 -28.43 17.99 27.94
C ILE A 667 -27.95 16.85 28.83
N GLN A 668 -28.13 17.00 30.15
CA GLN A 668 -27.60 16.06 31.15
C GLN A 668 -28.10 14.62 30.95
N SER A 669 -29.35 14.45 30.51
CA SER A 669 -29.92 13.12 30.22
C SER A 669 -29.16 12.39 29.11
N HIS A 670 -28.59 13.10 28.13
CA HIS A 670 -27.81 12.47 27.06
C HIS A 670 -26.51 11.86 27.60
N LEU A 671 -25.84 12.52 28.54
CA LEU A 671 -24.64 11.98 29.20
C LEU A 671 -24.97 10.73 30.02
N THR A 672 -26.05 10.79 30.81
CA THR A 672 -26.51 9.64 31.61
C THR A 672 -26.91 8.45 30.72
N ASN A 673 -27.66 8.70 29.64
CA ASN A 673 -28.06 7.65 28.71
C ASN A 673 -26.88 7.09 27.93
N CYS A 674 -25.88 7.92 27.58
CA CYS A 674 -24.63 7.47 26.97
C CYS A 674 -23.85 6.54 27.90
N LEU A 675 -23.80 6.87 29.20
CA LEU A 675 -23.18 6.02 30.22
C LEU A 675 -23.90 4.67 30.33
N ASP A 676 -25.23 4.67 30.44
CA ASP A 676 -26.02 3.43 30.54
C ASP A 676 -25.90 2.55 29.29
N ALA A 677 -25.99 3.14 28.10
CA ALA A 677 -25.76 2.45 26.83
C ALA A 677 -24.36 1.81 26.77
N SER A 678 -23.33 2.57 27.20
CA SER A 678 -21.95 2.06 27.25
C SER A 678 -21.80 0.91 28.24
N LYS A 679 -22.45 1.00 29.42
CA LYS A 679 -22.48 -0.08 30.40
C LYS A 679 -23.09 -1.35 29.81
N ARG A 680 -24.28 -1.25 29.21
CA ARG A 680 -25.01 -2.37 28.57
C ARG A 680 -24.18 -3.04 27.47
N PHE A 681 -23.40 -2.27 26.71
CA PHE A 681 -22.49 -2.79 25.69
C PHE A 681 -21.39 -3.66 26.29
N PHE A 682 -20.64 -3.16 27.28
CA PHE A 682 -19.53 -3.91 27.87
C PHE A 682 -20.00 -5.12 28.68
N GLU A 683 -21.10 -4.99 29.44
CA GLU A 683 -21.68 -6.12 30.18
C GLU A 683 -22.13 -7.24 29.22
N TYR A 684 -22.75 -6.88 28.10
CA TYR A 684 -23.12 -7.86 27.07
C TYR A 684 -21.90 -8.51 26.44
N LEU A 685 -20.90 -7.71 26.03
CA LEU A 685 -19.65 -8.22 25.45
C LEU A 685 -18.95 -9.22 26.40
N LEU A 686 -18.92 -8.91 27.70
CA LEU A 686 -18.34 -9.78 28.72
C LEU A 686 -19.21 -11.03 28.99
N SER A 687 -20.52 -10.95 28.76
CA SER A 687 -21.44 -12.09 28.90
C SER A 687 -21.36 -13.13 27.77
N LEU A 688 -20.79 -12.76 26.62
CA LEU A 688 -20.66 -13.67 25.48
C LEU A 688 -19.72 -14.84 25.80
N PRO A 689 -19.94 -16.05 25.25
CA PRO A 689 -18.96 -17.13 25.31
C PRO A 689 -17.61 -16.70 24.71
N GLU A 690 -16.49 -17.11 25.31
CA GLU A 690 -15.13 -16.79 24.81
C GLU A 690 -14.94 -17.22 23.34
N ALA A 691 -15.45 -18.38 22.96
CA ALA A 691 -15.36 -18.86 21.58
C ALA A 691 -16.04 -17.92 20.57
N SER A 692 -17.06 -17.14 20.97
CA SER A 692 -17.73 -16.19 20.07
C SER A 692 -16.81 -15.07 19.60
N LEU A 693 -15.79 -14.72 20.41
CA LEU A 693 -14.80 -13.70 20.06
C LEU A 693 -13.91 -14.13 18.89
N LEU A 694 -13.71 -15.43 18.66
CA LEU A 694 -12.90 -15.94 17.55
C LEU A 694 -13.54 -15.70 16.18
N GLY A 695 -14.87 -15.49 16.14
CA GLY A 695 -15.59 -15.21 14.89
C GLY A 695 -15.70 -13.73 14.55
N PHE A 696 -15.32 -12.82 15.45
CA PHE A 696 -15.50 -11.39 15.23
C PHE A 696 -14.61 -10.87 14.11
N THR A 697 -15.22 -10.10 13.21
CA THR A 697 -14.52 -9.36 12.16
C THR A 697 -13.93 -8.08 12.71
N SER A 698 -13.02 -7.47 11.95
CA SER A 698 -12.52 -6.12 12.18
C SER A 698 -13.61 -5.07 12.48
N ALA A 699 -14.79 -5.20 11.86
CA ALA A 699 -15.91 -4.29 12.12
C ALA A 699 -16.39 -4.39 13.57
N GLN A 700 -16.54 -5.60 14.13
CA GLN A 700 -16.92 -5.78 15.54
C GLN A 700 -15.81 -5.31 16.49
N TRP A 701 -14.54 -5.57 16.14
CA TRP A 701 -13.41 -5.09 16.92
C TRP A 701 -13.35 -3.56 16.98
N GLY A 702 -13.65 -2.88 15.87
CA GLY A 702 -13.77 -1.42 15.82
C GLY A 702 -14.83 -0.87 16.78
N LEU A 703 -15.99 -1.53 16.91
CA LEU A 703 -17.03 -1.12 17.87
C LEU A 703 -16.52 -1.14 19.31
N MET A 704 -15.73 -2.16 19.68
CA MET A 704 -15.16 -2.28 21.03
C MET A 704 -14.20 -1.13 21.34
N VAL A 705 -13.42 -0.74 20.34
CA VAL A 705 -12.47 0.37 20.47
C VAL A 705 -13.23 1.68 20.61
N GLU A 706 -14.15 1.99 19.71
CA GLU A 706 -14.98 3.21 19.78
C GLU A 706 -15.76 3.31 21.10
N ALA A 707 -16.34 2.20 21.60
CA ALA A 707 -17.02 2.18 22.90
C ALA A 707 -16.06 2.46 24.07
N THR A 708 -14.82 1.94 24.01
CA THR A 708 -13.77 2.23 25.00
C THR A 708 -13.39 3.72 24.97
N LEU A 709 -13.37 4.34 23.79
CA LEU A 709 -13.13 5.78 23.63
C LEU A 709 -14.23 6.61 24.28
N VAL A 710 -15.50 6.26 24.04
CA VAL A 710 -16.65 6.95 24.64
C VAL A 710 -16.57 6.90 26.16
N LEU A 711 -16.32 5.73 26.75
CA LEU A 711 -16.17 5.60 28.21
C LEU A 711 -14.97 6.36 28.79
N SER A 712 -13.85 6.35 28.08
CA SER A 712 -12.67 7.15 28.44
C SER A 712 -13.03 8.65 28.46
N ARG A 713 -13.68 9.16 27.41
CA ARG A 713 -14.11 10.56 27.31
C ARG A 713 -15.18 10.96 28.34
N LEU A 714 -16.09 10.04 28.68
CA LEU A 714 -17.05 10.18 29.80
C LEU A 714 -16.39 10.20 31.19
N THR A 715 -15.18 9.67 31.33
CA THR A 715 -14.47 9.62 32.61
C THR A 715 -13.65 10.89 32.86
N PHE A 716 -12.95 11.41 31.85
CA PHE A 716 -11.97 12.48 32.05
C PHE A 716 -12.57 13.90 31.94
N LEU A 717 -11.74 14.93 32.21
CA LEU A 717 -12.06 16.37 32.19
C LEU A 717 -12.86 16.84 30.95
N MET A 718 -12.82 16.08 29.87
CA MET A 718 -13.56 16.32 28.62
C MET A 718 -15.08 16.31 28.84
N ALA A 719 -15.59 15.41 29.68
CA ALA A 719 -17.00 15.41 30.08
C ALA A 719 -17.29 16.47 31.15
N ALA A 720 -16.34 16.75 32.05
CA ALA A 720 -16.47 17.82 33.04
C ALA A 720 -16.68 19.21 32.40
N ASN A 721 -15.99 19.47 31.28
CA ASN A 721 -16.21 20.68 30.45
C ASN A 721 -17.65 20.77 29.87
N ARG A 722 -18.41 19.67 29.91
CA ARG A 722 -19.80 19.56 29.48
C ARG A 722 -20.78 19.46 30.66
N GLY A 723 -20.36 19.76 31.89
CA GLY A 723 -21.23 19.71 33.08
C GLY A 723 -21.43 18.31 33.67
N TRP A 724 -20.61 17.32 33.26
CA TRP A 724 -20.68 15.95 33.77
C TRP A 724 -19.80 15.73 34.99
N ASP A 725 -20.33 15.04 36.01
CA ASP A 725 -19.52 14.55 37.13
C ASP A 725 -18.80 13.24 36.76
N SER A 726 -17.50 13.35 36.51
CA SER A 726 -16.61 12.21 36.27
C SER A 726 -16.64 11.13 37.37
N ASN A 727 -17.00 11.47 38.61
CA ASN A 727 -17.16 10.48 39.68
C ASN A 727 -18.36 9.56 39.44
N THR A 728 -19.42 10.09 38.82
CA THR A 728 -20.60 9.31 38.42
C THR A 728 -20.22 8.20 37.44
N THR A 729 -19.39 8.47 36.42
CA THR A 729 -18.90 7.42 35.50
C THR A 729 -18.14 6.33 36.24
N ARG A 730 -17.16 6.72 37.07
CA ARG A 730 -16.25 5.79 37.77
C ARG A 730 -16.96 4.91 38.79
N THR A 731 -18.00 5.44 39.44
CA THR A 731 -18.76 4.70 40.45
C THR A 731 -19.74 3.71 39.80
N ASN A 732 -20.26 4.02 38.61
CA ASN A 732 -21.24 3.18 37.92
C ASN A 732 -20.63 2.15 36.94
N ILE A 733 -19.41 2.39 36.45
CA ILE A 733 -18.74 1.55 35.46
C ILE A 733 -17.30 1.25 35.88
N PRO A 734 -16.96 -0.01 36.18
CA PRO A 734 -15.61 -0.42 36.52
C PRO A 734 -14.79 -0.68 35.23
N LEU A 735 -14.48 0.38 34.46
CA LEU A 735 -13.80 0.23 33.17
C LEU A 735 -12.48 -0.55 33.25
N VAL A 736 -11.71 -0.35 34.34
CA VAL A 736 -10.47 -1.11 34.58
C VAL A 736 -10.74 -2.61 34.63
N MET A 737 -11.78 -3.03 35.35
CA MET A 737 -12.17 -4.44 35.44
C MET A 737 -12.63 -4.98 34.08
N TYR A 738 -13.37 -4.19 33.30
CA TYR A 738 -13.77 -4.60 31.95
C TYR A 738 -12.56 -4.83 31.05
N LEU A 739 -11.59 -3.92 31.07
CA LEU A 739 -10.35 -4.06 30.31
C LEU A 739 -9.51 -5.26 30.79
N ASP A 740 -9.46 -5.52 32.10
CA ASP A 740 -8.79 -6.71 32.65
C ASP A 740 -9.44 -8.02 32.19
N CYS A 741 -10.76 -8.11 32.29
CA CYS A 741 -11.49 -9.29 31.83
C CYS A 741 -11.26 -9.53 30.34
N LEU A 742 -11.28 -8.48 29.50
CA LEU A 742 -11.00 -8.61 28.07
C LEU A 742 -9.55 -9.04 27.82
N CYS A 743 -8.57 -8.45 28.51
CA CYS A 743 -7.17 -8.86 28.42
C CYS A 743 -6.98 -10.33 28.78
N TYR A 744 -7.61 -10.80 29.86
CA TYR A 744 -7.57 -12.19 30.28
C TYR A 744 -8.14 -13.13 29.21
N ARG A 745 -9.35 -12.82 28.70
CA ARG A 745 -10.02 -13.64 27.67
C ARG A 745 -9.21 -13.72 26.39
N PHE A 746 -8.65 -12.61 25.93
CA PHE A 746 -7.79 -12.60 24.74
C PHE A 746 -6.49 -13.36 24.95
N GLN A 747 -5.86 -13.26 26.13
CA GLN A 747 -4.67 -14.04 26.46
C GLN A 747 -4.97 -15.55 26.49
N HIS A 748 -6.16 -15.95 26.96
CA HIS A 748 -6.58 -17.35 27.01
C HIS A 748 -6.87 -17.94 25.63
N LEU A 749 -7.48 -17.15 24.74
CA LEU A 749 -7.80 -17.56 23.37
C LEU A 749 -6.60 -17.47 22.41
N SER A 750 -5.58 -16.69 22.77
CA SER A 750 -4.36 -16.51 21.98
C SER A 750 -3.52 -17.78 21.92
N SER A 751 -3.07 -18.13 20.71
CA SER A 751 -2.07 -19.19 20.48
C SER A 751 -0.67 -18.79 20.96
N THR A 752 -0.43 -17.51 21.15
CA THR A 752 0.85 -16.93 21.59
C THR A 752 1.02 -17.08 23.10
N LYS A 753 1.85 -18.04 23.51
CA LYS A 753 2.18 -18.27 24.92
C LYS A 753 3.20 -17.24 25.41
N THR A 754 2.97 -16.69 26.60
CA THR A 754 3.98 -15.93 27.35
C THR A 754 4.84 -16.92 28.14
N SER A 755 6.08 -17.16 27.72
CA SER A 755 7.03 -17.90 28.54
C SER A 755 7.41 -17.03 29.73
N SER A 756 7.09 -17.49 30.94
CA SER A 756 7.25 -16.75 32.20
C SER A 756 8.70 -16.47 32.64
N GLU A 757 9.70 -16.75 31.81
CA GLU A 757 11.12 -16.68 32.19
C GLU A 757 12.03 -15.90 31.22
N ASP A 758 11.52 -15.39 30.09
CA ASP A 758 12.30 -14.51 29.21
C ASP A 758 11.50 -13.23 28.92
N ASP A 759 12.08 -12.07 29.25
CA ASP A 759 11.60 -10.71 28.91
C ASP A 759 11.51 -10.45 27.39
N ASN A 760 11.73 -11.48 26.56
CA ASN A 760 11.71 -11.37 25.12
C ASN A 760 10.27 -11.43 24.59
N HIS A 761 9.88 -10.34 23.93
CA HIS A 761 8.65 -10.26 23.16
C HIS A 761 8.51 -11.43 22.17
N PRO A 762 7.30 -12.01 22.01
CA PRO A 762 7.10 -13.14 21.10
C PRO A 762 7.42 -12.75 19.66
N LYS A 763 8.19 -13.60 18.96
CA LYS A 763 8.68 -13.35 17.59
C LYS A 763 7.60 -13.31 16.52
N ASN A 764 6.38 -13.78 16.75
CA ASN A 764 5.23 -13.69 15.83
C ASN A 764 3.92 -13.79 16.63
N PRO A 765 3.43 -12.71 17.27
CA PRO A 765 2.19 -12.76 18.03
C PRO A 765 0.96 -12.81 17.12
N ASP A 766 -0.05 -13.59 17.53
CA ASP A 766 -1.38 -13.58 16.90
C ASP A 766 -2.19 -12.32 17.25
N VAL A 767 -3.27 -12.09 16.49
CA VAL A 767 -4.10 -10.87 16.59
C VAL A 767 -4.71 -10.66 17.99
N LEU A 768 -5.04 -11.75 18.70
CA LEU A 768 -5.65 -11.68 20.03
C LEU A 768 -4.61 -11.26 21.06
N TYR A 769 -3.36 -11.73 20.92
CA TYR A 769 -2.24 -11.23 21.72
C TYR A 769 -2.03 -9.73 21.52
N VAL A 770 -2.09 -9.26 20.27
CA VAL A 770 -1.96 -7.82 19.97
C VAL A 770 -3.12 -7.04 20.61
N PHE A 771 -4.38 -7.48 20.45
CA PHE A 771 -5.54 -6.84 21.11
C PHE A 771 -5.38 -6.75 22.63
N LYS A 772 -4.91 -7.83 23.26
CA LYS A 772 -4.60 -7.84 24.69
C LYS A 772 -3.55 -6.79 25.04
N MET A 773 -2.48 -6.68 24.26
CA MET A 773 -1.45 -5.66 24.50
C MET A 773 -2.02 -4.24 24.38
N LEU A 774 -2.90 -3.99 23.39
CA LEU A 774 -3.49 -2.66 23.20
C LEU A 774 -4.41 -2.29 24.37
N LEU A 775 -5.30 -3.18 24.76
CA LEU A 775 -6.22 -2.95 25.88
C LEU A 775 -5.47 -2.79 27.21
N ALA A 776 -4.41 -3.57 27.43
CA ALA A 776 -3.54 -3.40 28.60
C ALA A 776 -2.87 -2.02 28.61
N SER A 777 -2.47 -1.54 27.44
CA SER A 777 -1.93 -0.19 27.25
C SER A 777 -2.94 0.91 27.59
N VAL A 778 -4.16 0.79 27.03
CA VAL A 778 -5.27 1.72 27.32
C VAL A 778 -5.61 1.71 28.81
N LYS A 779 -5.64 0.52 29.44
CA LYS A 779 -5.86 0.35 30.88
C LYS A 779 -4.79 1.10 31.68
N LYS A 780 -3.50 0.85 31.40
CA LYS A 780 -2.38 1.49 32.12
C LYS A 780 -2.42 3.01 32.01
N SER A 781 -2.79 3.53 30.84
CA SER A 781 -3.00 4.96 30.63
C SER A 781 -4.17 5.51 31.45
N TYR A 782 -5.30 4.80 31.42
CA TYR A 782 -6.49 5.16 32.17
C TYR A 782 -6.22 5.22 33.69
N GLU A 783 -5.59 4.18 34.25
CA GLU A 783 -5.22 4.09 35.66
C GLU A 783 -4.26 5.21 36.08
N ARG A 784 -3.26 5.51 35.26
CA ARG A 784 -2.32 6.60 35.52
C ARG A 784 -3.03 7.96 35.59
N ARG A 785 -3.92 8.22 34.64
CA ARG A 785 -4.71 9.46 34.61
C ARG A 785 -5.63 9.55 35.83
N LEU A 786 -6.24 8.44 36.25
CA LEU A 786 -7.01 8.39 37.48
C LEU A 786 -6.17 8.68 38.72
N GLY A 787 -4.95 8.12 38.81
CA GLY A 787 -4.02 8.36 39.93
C GLY A 787 -3.59 9.82 40.07
N ASN A 788 -3.60 10.56 38.96
CA ASN A 788 -3.28 11.99 38.94
C ASN A 788 -4.48 12.90 39.35
N ILE A 789 -5.70 12.36 39.48
CA ILE A 789 -6.86 13.10 39.98
C ILE A 789 -6.79 13.12 41.52
N LYS A 790 -6.29 14.22 42.10
CA LYS A 790 -6.22 14.37 43.57
C LYS A 790 -7.63 14.52 44.18
N PRO A 791 -7.94 13.83 45.29
CA PRO A 791 -9.22 13.99 45.97
C PRO A 791 -9.15 15.19 46.92
N GLU A 792 -9.80 16.30 46.57
CA GLU A 792 -10.25 17.27 47.58
C GLU A 792 -11.77 17.33 47.59
N SER A 793 -12.32 17.27 48.80
CA SER A 793 -13.72 17.04 49.14
C SER A 793 -14.65 18.12 48.61
N PHE A 794 -15.56 17.75 47.70
CA PHE A 794 -16.76 18.53 47.40
C PHE A 794 -17.74 18.44 48.57
N VAL A 795 -17.95 19.56 49.29
CA VAL A 795 -19.08 19.71 50.23
C VAL A 795 -20.00 20.79 49.69
N VAL A 796 -21.23 20.40 49.33
CA VAL A 796 -22.28 21.32 48.88
C VAL A 796 -23.09 21.74 50.10
N GLN A 797 -22.99 23.00 50.54
CA GLN A 797 -23.92 23.59 51.50
C GLN A 797 -24.78 24.68 50.88
N HIS A 798 -26.09 24.50 51.03
CA HIS A 798 -27.17 25.49 50.86
C HIS A 798 -27.12 26.34 49.58
N GLY A 799 -27.10 25.68 48.43
CA GLY A 799 -27.41 26.32 47.14
C GLY A 799 -26.41 27.38 46.66
N LYS A 800 -25.30 27.58 47.37
CA LYS A 800 -24.15 28.35 46.92
C LYS A 800 -22.89 27.53 47.21
N ALA A 801 -22.22 27.10 46.16
CA ALA A 801 -20.90 26.51 46.27
C ALA A 801 -19.93 27.55 46.84
N ALA A 802 -19.63 27.47 48.13
CA ALA A 802 -18.54 28.18 48.76
C ALA A 802 -17.34 27.22 48.82
N GLY A 803 -16.43 27.39 47.86
CA GLY A 803 -15.26 26.54 47.64
C GLY A 803 -14.83 26.72 46.19
N VAL A 804 -13.59 27.17 45.97
CA VAL A 804 -12.99 27.77 44.76
C VAL A 804 -13.50 27.20 43.43
N ALA A 805 -14.67 27.67 43.02
CA ALA A 805 -15.23 27.51 41.68
C ALA A 805 -16.04 28.77 41.35
N MET A 806 -15.35 29.91 41.34
CA MET A 806 -15.74 31.05 40.52
C MET A 806 -14.67 31.16 39.45
N GLY A 807 -15.11 30.98 38.20
CA GLY A 807 -14.25 30.91 37.03
C GLY A 807 -13.26 32.06 36.98
N HIS A 808 -11.99 31.75 37.13
CA HIS A 808 -10.90 32.49 36.52
C HIS A 808 -10.03 31.49 35.76
N CYS A 809 -9.65 31.92 34.56
CA CYS A 809 -8.78 31.23 33.62
C CYS A 809 -7.58 30.56 34.32
N PRO A 810 -7.26 29.28 34.03
CA PRO A 810 -6.18 28.53 34.67
C PRO A 810 -4.75 29.00 34.29
N ILE A 811 -4.56 30.24 33.85
CA ILE A 811 -3.24 30.87 33.65
C ILE A 811 -2.61 31.37 34.97
N MET A 812 -3.37 31.55 36.05
CA MET A 812 -2.91 32.30 37.23
C MET A 812 -2.90 31.52 38.55
N ASP A 813 -2.65 30.21 38.53
CA ASP A 813 -2.27 29.48 39.74
C ASP A 813 -0.73 29.49 39.90
N PRO A 814 -0.15 30.18 40.90
CA PRO A 814 1.29 30.24 41.11
C PRO A 814 1.92 28.86 41.40
N SER A 815 1.12 27.91 41.91
CA SER A 815 1.55 26.54 42.19
C SER A 815 1.57 25.62 40.94
N LEU A 816 0.94 26.04 39.84
CA LEU A 816 1.00 25.36 38.53
C LEU A 816 2.22 25.76 37.68
N SER A 817 2.98 26.79 38.07
CA SER A 817 4.19 27.24 37.36
C SER A 817 5.29 26.17 37.24
N VAL A 818 5.29 25.18 38.14
CA VAL A 818 6.22 24.04 38.13
C VAL A 818 5.78 22.95 37.14
N TYR A 819 4.50 22.89 36.80
CA TYR A 819 3.93 21.93 35.84
C TYR A 819 3.80 22.51 34.42
N LEU A 820 3.80 23.83 34.27
CA LEU A 820 3.69 24.54 32.98
C LEU A 820 5.02 24.70 32.22
N ASN A 821 6.16 24.37 32.84
CA ASN A 821 7.49 24.51 32.25
C ASN A 821 8.14 23.18 31.82
N SER A 822 7.38 22.09 31.69
CA SER A 822 7.88 20.86 31.07
C SER A 822 7.44 20.78 29.61
N PRO A 823 8.36 20.91 28.62
CA PRO A 823 8.01 20.92 27.20
C PRO A 823 7.56 19.58 26.62
N LYS A 824 7.36 18.53 27.45
CA LYS A 824 7.29 17.14 26.97
C LYS A 824 6.02 16.34 27.29
N ASP A 825 5.07 16.85 28.06
CA ASP A 825 3.82 16.13 28.37
C ASP A 825 2.58 16.81 27.76
N SER A 826 2.59 16.92 26.44
CA SER A 826 1.47 17.46 25.65
C SER A 826 0.77 16.34 24.87
N THR A 827 -0.07 15.55 25.53
CA THR A 827 -0.93 14.56 24.83
C THR A 827 -2.41 14.88 24.85
N TYR A 828 -2.84 15.97 25.50
CA TYR A 828 -4.16 16.59 25.29
C TYR A 828 -4.07 18.12 25.48
N GLY A 829 -3.13 18.76 24.78
CA GLY A 829 -2.64 20.11 25.08
C GLY A 829 -3.70 21.20 25.31
N GLY A 830 -3.48 21.96 26.37
CA GLY A 830 -3.96 23.32 26.55
C GLY A 830 -2.80 24.18 27.05
N SER A 831 -2.35 25.14 26.24
CA SER A 831 -1.66 26.32 26.73
C SER A 831 -2.45 27.52 26.18
N PHE A 832 -3.05 28.29 27.08
CA PHE A 832 -3.49 29.63 26.77
C PHE A 832 -2.26 30.54 26.91
N GLY A 833 -1.88 31.28 25.87
CA GLY A 833 -0.76 32.22 25.93
C GLY A 833 -0.34 32.75 24.56
N LEU A 834 -0.48 34.07 24.37
CA LEU A 834 -0.25 34.85 23.15
C LEU A 834 1.24 34.97 22.79
N ASN A 835 1.50 35.07 21.47
CA ASN A 835 2.72 35.54 20.79
C ASN A 835 4.06 34.83 21.06
N GLU A 836 4.64 34.18 20.04
CA GLU A 836 5.78 34.70 19.26
C GLU A 836 6.24 33.69 18.21
N ILE A 837 6.71 34.24 17.08
CA ILE A 837 7.31 33.55 15.93
C ILE A 837 8.79 33.33 16.22
N ALA A 838 9.30 32.09 16.12
CA ALA A 838 10.69 31.78 15.70
C ALA A 838 10.95 30.26 15.63
N PRO A 839 11.98 29.81 14.85
CA PRO A 839 12.01 28.49 14.21
C PRO A 839 12.96 27.49 14.90
N SER A 840 12.67 26.20 14.79
CA SER A 840 13.64 25.11 15.05
C SER A 840 13.21 23.87 14.24
N GLU A 841 13.96 23.46 13.22
CA GLU A 841 15.04 22.45 13.32
C GLU A 841 14.59 21.13 13.96
N TYR A 842 14.26 20.14 13.11
CA TYR A 842 14.35 18.69 13.36
C TYR A 842 14.49 18.02 11.98
N GLN A 843 15.68 17.62 11.53
CA GLN A 843 16.33 16.32 11.76
C GLN A 843 15.40 15.09 11.60
N THR A 844 15.45 14.53 10.38
CA THR A 844 15.74 13.11 10.05
C THR A 844 15.05 11.98 10.83
N SER A 845 14.17 11.22 10.14
CA SER A 845 14.35 9.77 9.87
C SER A 845 13.04 9.14 9.32
N THR A 846 13.03 8.67 8.07
CA THR A 846 11.95 7.81 7.54
C THR A 846 12.53 6.51 7.00
N THR A 847 13.11 5.72 7.90
CA THR A 847 13.45 4.31 7.67
C THR A 847 12.40 3.43 8.33
N GLY A 848 11.59 2.74 7.52
CA GLY A 848 10.78 1.58 7.92
C GLY A 848 9.56 1.88 8.79
N LEU A 849 8.37 1.92 8.18
CA LEU A 849 7.14 1.79 8.94
C LEU A 849 7.01 0.33 9.41
N PRO A 850 6.70 0.09 10.70
CA PRO A 850 6.61 -1.26 11.25
C PRO A 850 5.31 -1.95 10.83
N LEU A 851 5.34 -3.26 10.55
CA LEU A 851 4.20 -4.03 10.00
C LEU A 851 2.97 -4.03 10.93
N TYR A 852 3.19 -3.90 12.25
CA TYR A 852 2.12 -3.82 13.25
C TYR A 852 1.57 -2.39 13.43
N HIS A 853 2.12 -1.39 12.74
CA HIS A 853 1.57 -0.05 12.73
C HIS A 853 0.15 -0.03 12.20
N ASP A 854 -0.12 -0.80 11.15
CA ASP A 854 -1.39 -0.77 10.43
C ASP A 854 -2.44 -1.65 11.11
N LEU A 855 -1.98 -2.72 11.78
CA LEU A 855 -2.79 -3.45 12.75
C LEU A 855 -3.19 -2.51 13.90
N TRP A 856 -2.26 -1.75 14.48
CA TRP A 856 -2.57 -0.73 15.49
C TRP A 856 -3.49 0.38 14.95
N ALA A 857 -3.23 0.94 13.77
CA ALA A 857 -4.07 1.97 13.18
C ALA A 857 -5.48 1.44 12.88
N THR A 858 -5.63 0.22 12.38
CA THR A 858 -6.95 -0.36 12.11
C THR A 858 -7.68 -0.72 13.40
N MET A 859 -6.98 -1.32 14.37
CA MET A 859 -7.56 -1.64 15.68
C MET A 859 -7.90 -0.39 16.48
N THR A 860 -7.14 0.69 16.35
CA THR A 860 -7.41 1.96 17.08
C THR A 860 -8.24 2.95 16.26
N CYS A 861 -8.71 2.55 15.08
CA CYS A 861 -9.40 3.42 14.13
C CYS A 861 -8.58 4.71 13.82
N ASN A 862 -7.26 4.62 13.75
CA ASN A 862 -6.27 5.68 13.53
C ASN A 862 -6.30 6.83 14.56
N TRP A 863 -6.90 6.60 15.73
CA TRP A 863 -7.00 7.64 16.76
C TRP A 863 -5.65 8.08 17.31
N ALA A 864 -4.64 7.21 17.25
CA ALA A 864 -3.27 7.55 17.66
C ALA A 864 -2.60 8.60 16.75
N GLY A 865 -3.08 8.81 15.51
CA GLY A 865 -2.52 9.77 14.54
C GLY A 865 -3.12 11.17 14.62
N GLU A 866 -4.13 11.42 15.47
CA GLU A 866 -4.84 12.71 15.59
C GLU A 866 -4.24 13.66 16.66
N ILE A 867 -2.98 13.46 17.06
CA ILE A 867 -2.31 14.27 18.10
C ILE A 867 -1.97 15.68 17.61
#